data_AF-A0A8H6S527-F1
#
_entry.id   AF-A0A8H6S527-F1
#
_cell.length_a   1.000
_cell.length_b   1.000
_cell.length_c   1.000
_cell.angle_alpha   90.00
_cell.angle_beta   90.00
_cell.angle_gamma   90.00
#
_symmetry.space_group_name_H-M   'P 1'
#
loop_
_entity.id
_entity.type
_entity.pdbx_description
1 polymer ?
#
loop_
_entity_poly.entity_id
_entity_poly.type
_entity_poly.pdbx_seq_one_letter_code
_entity_poly.pdbx_strand_id
1 'polypeptide(L)'
;MDTDSKLRLTAFFARQRALLVKERGAEIERSSLLLTNCSAKLLEQKGLALLGLGIVNINIGLGGKTLVELERPSAYHTSPLFPPHSLRTGDLARIEANVAATSKKAPVKAKAGASQDREKVEGVVYRVTDTRIVIAVDGSDSASEDLDLPERVRIVKLANSVTYDRMDKTIDQLERIVMGKSEEKISSEKLRLVQVLLAMSTRSPDTINPLPNLSFFDESLNPSQKDAVRFALQAGEVACIHGPPGTGKTHTLVEIIRQLTAVTPSNPKSLRVLVCGASNLSVDNILERLLALPVTDKGSRIKVTRIGHPARVMANADILDSTLEVKAGRSDQAILAKDVKNELETALSTLSGKGKGKPPRGAERRKMWDEVKALRKELSTLSFVKSDCLTLIRYRQREGGVVNSVLVESQVVIATCHSAGGRQLRNHEFDVVIIDEATQAMEAVCWVPILKGRKLILAGDPMQLPPTVLSIDKDSKMKPPKLVAKPTKKNEDKKAAPPPPPQSGSELSESDATSAEEGKEEAKSIKPVNSTAAQTKNKGERGPLLKPPRTLEITLFDRLEKMYGKQIKRMLQVQYRMHQDICTFPSKTLYGSKLASAPAVEKHLLLDLPETHADSPDDEKEVLATPVVFFDTAGCEYFERLEGDGDEGSRCNENEATVVKNWVDKLIGAGVLPSQIAVISPYQAQVTLLTSLIRPQYGAELEIGTVDGMQGREKEAVVISLVRSNDTREVGFLKEKRRLNVAMTRAKRHLCIVGDSSTVSYGGKYLKKWLGWLDGNADVRYAGLE
;
A
#
# COMPACT_ATOMS: atom_id res chain seq x y z
N MET A 1 -18.97 -32.18 -5.39
CA MET A 1 -17.56 -31.73 -5.50
C MET A 1 -16.69 -32.97 -5.42
N ASP A 2 -15.69 -33.09 -6.29
CA ASP A 2 -14.75 -34.22 -6.27
C ASP A 2 -13.75 -34.15 -5.09
N THR A 3 -13.22 -35.31 -4.68
CA THR A 3 -12.34 -35.49 -3.53
C THR A 3 -10.99 -34.77 -3.72
N ASP A 4 -10.38 -34.82 -4.91
CA ASP A 4 -9.14 -34.10 -5.20
C ASP A 4 -9.37 -32.58 -5.18
N SER A 5 -10.48 -32.11 -5.77
CA SER A 5 -10.89 -30.70 -5.67
C SER A 5 -11.01 -30.24 -4.21
N LYS A 6 -11.62 -31.05 -3.34
CA LYS A 6 -11.75 -30.76 -1.91
C LYS A 6 -10.40 -30.71 -1.19
N LEU A 7 -9.51 -31.67 -1.46
CA LEU A 7 -8.15 -31.71 -0.91
C LEU A 7 -7.33 -30.48 -1.30
N ARG A 8 -7.39 -30.05 -2.58
CA ARG A 8 -6.73 -28.84 -3.08
C ARG A 8 -7.22 -27.57 -2.38
N LEU A 9 -8.52 -27.47 -2.12
CA LEU A 9 -9.13 -26.34 -1.42
C LEU A 9 -8.67 -26.28 0.05
N THR A 10 -8.72 -27.40 0.78
CA THR A 10 -8.18 -27.47 2.16
C THR A 10 -6.69 -27.13 2.19
N ALA A 11 -5.88 -27.65 1.25
CA ALA A 11 -4.46 -27.33 1.16
C ALA A 11 -4.20 -25.83 0.86
N PHE A 12 -5.04 -25.19 0.05
CA PHE A 12 -4.97 -23.76 -0.22
C PHE A 12 -5.29 -22.94 1.03
N PHE A 13 -6.41 -23.21 1.73
CA PHE A 13 -6.79 -22.47 2.93
C PHE A 13 -5.80 -22.70 4.10
N ALA A 14 -5.34 -23.93 4.30
CA ALA A 14 -4.32 -24.23 5.30
C ALA A 14 -3.00 -23.48 5.03
N ARG A 15 -2.57 -23.39 3.75
CA ARG A 15 -1.37 -22.64 3.38
C ARG A 15 -1.55 -21.13 3.54
N GLN A 16 -2.71 -20.56 3.19
CA GLN A 16 -3.01 -19.14 3.44
C GLN A 16 -2.92 -18.82 4.93
N ARG A 17 -3.59 -19.59 5.81
CA ARG A 17 -3.51 -19.40 7.26
C ARG A 17 -2.09 -19.51 7.80
N ALA A 18 -1.34 -20.54 7.40
CA ALA A 18 0.04 -20.74 7.84
C ALA A 18 0.97 -19.57 7.45
N LEU A 19 0.76 -18.95 6.29
CA LEU A 19 1.49 -17.77 5.87
C LEU A 19 1.05 -16.51 6.65
N LEU A 20 -0.26 -16.28 6.84
CA LEU A 20 -0.78 -15.16 7.62
C LEU A 20 -0.30 -15.19 9.08
N VAL A 21 -0.28 -16.37 9.72
CA VAL A 21 0.26 -16.54 11.07
C VAL A 21 1.75 -16.23 11.13
N LYS A 22 2.54 -16.64 10.11
CA LYS A 22 3.97 -16.32 10.04
C LYS A 22 4.21 -14.82 9.87
N GLU A 23 3.42 -14.15 9.04
CA GLU A 23 3.51 -12.71 8.79
C GLU A 23 3.12 -11.90 10.03
N ARG A 24 1.99 -12.23 10.66
CA ARG A 24 1.55 -11.68 11.95
C ARG A 24 2.62 -11.84 13.03
N GLY A 25 3.27 -13.01 13.08
CA GLY A 25 4.40 -13.27 13.97
C GLY A 25 5.59 -12.36 13.68
N ALA A 26 5.99 -12.23 12.40
CA ALA A 26 7.12 -11.38 12.00
C ALA A 26 6.87 -9.88 12.29
N GLU A 27 5.65 -9.38 12.11
CA GLU A 27 5.28 -7.99 12.44
C GLU A 27 5.30 -7.76 13.96
N ILE A 28 4.67 -8.65 14.74
CA ILE A 28 4.66 -8.57 16.21
C ILE A 28 6.08 -8.64 16.77
N GLU A 29 6.91 -9.56 16.28
CA GLU A 29 8.30 -9.72 16.73
C GLU A 29 9.15 -8.49 16.36
N ARG A 30 9.02 -7.97 15.13
CA ARG A 30 9.72 -6.73 14.71
C ARG A 30 9.31 -5.54 15.58
N SER A 31 8.01 -5.37 15.84
CA SER A 31 7.51 -4.33 16.73
C SER A 31 8.01 -4.52 18.16
N SER A 32 7.94 -5.74 18.70
CA SER A 32 8.35 -6.05 20.06
C SER A 32 9.84 -5.81 20.28
N LEU A 33 10.72 -6.30 19.40
CA LEU A 33 12.17 -6.09 19.47
C LEU A 33 12.54 -4.61 19.46
N LEU A 34 11.85 -3.80 18.65
CA LEU A 34 12.04 -2.35 18.66
C LEU A 34 11.63 -1.75 20.01
N LEU A 35 10.49 -2.17 20.58
CA LEU A 35 9.99 -1.64 21.85
C LEU A 35 10.74 -2.14 23.10
N THR A 36 11.36 -3.32 23.07
CA THR A 36 12.16 -3.84 24.20
C THR A 36 13.61 -3.38 24.16
N ASN A 37 14.21 -3.25 22.97
CA ASN A 37 15.66 -3.05 22.84
C ASN A 37 16.04 -1.57 22.57
N CYS A 38 15.11 -0.71 22.15
CA CYS A 38 15.38 0.70 21.95
C CYS A 38 14.99 1.53 23.18
N SER A 39 15.83 2.51 23.56
CA SER A 39 15.43 3.53 24.54
C SER A 39 14.27 4.37 24.00
N ALA A 40 13.47 4.98 24.88
CA ALA A 40 12.35 5.84 24.48
C ALA A 40 12.78 6.97 23.51
N LYS A 41 13.96 7.56 23.73
CA LYS A 41 14.52 8.60 22.85
C LYS A 41 14.91 8.03 21.47
N LEU A 42 15.43 6.80 21.41
CA LEU A 42 15.73 6.12 20.15
C LEU A 42 14.45 5.73 19.39
N LEU A 43 13.36 5.41 20.10
CA LEU A 43 12.04 5.21 19.49
C LEU A 43 11.46 6.50 18.91
N GLU A 44 11.66 7.65 19.56
CA GLU A 44 11.28 8.96 19.01
C GLU A 44 12.14 9.34 17.79
N GLN A 45 13.46 9.11 17.83
CA GLN A 45 14.35 9.29 16.68
C GLN A 45 14.01 8.37 15.50
N LYS A 46 13.58 7.13 15.75
CA LYS A 46 13.07 6.21 14.72
C LYS A 46 11.61 6.49 14.32
N GLY A 47 10.98 7.53 14.87
CA GLY A 47 9.61 7.93 14.55
C GLY A 47 8.54 6.92 14.98
N LEU A 48 8.83 6.03 15.94
CA LEU A 48 7.93 4.98 16.44
C LEU A 48 7.22 5.38 17.74
N ALA A 49 7.68 6.44 18.41
CA ALA A 49 7.05 7.00 19.59
C ALA A 49 7.01 8.55 19.53
N LEU A 50 6.13 9.14 20.33
CA LEU A 50 6.10 10.58 20.62
C LEU A 50 6.15 10.76 22.14
N LEU A 51 7.09 11.58 22.63
CA LEU A 51 7.38 11.70 24.06
C LEU A 51 6.87 13.01 24.67
N GLY A 52 6.49 12.93 25.94
CA GLY A 52 6.19 14.09 26.77
C GLY A 52 5.00 14.93 26.30
N LEU A 53 3.95 14.28 25.81
CA LEU A 53 2.70 14.93 25.40
C LEU A 53 1.81 15.20 26.63
N GLY A 54 0.97 16.22 26.51
CA GLY A 54 -0.09 16.54 27.48
C GLY A 54 -1.48 16.33 26.87
N ILE A 55 -2.49 16.17 27.72
CA ILE A 55 -3.88 15.96 27.31
C ILE A 55 -4.56 17.32 27.13
N VAL A 56 -5.14 17.53 25.95
CA VAL A 56 -5.87 18.75 25.58
C VAL A 56 -7.36 18.60 25.84
N ASN A 57 -7.94 17.47 25.44
CA ASN A 57 -9.38 17.24 25.48
C ASN A 57 -9.72 15.74 25.43
N ILE A 58 -10.89 15.37 25.95
CA ILE A 58 -11.44 14.01 25.88
C ILE A 58 -12.91 14.11 25.47
N ASN A 59 -13.24 13.63 24.26
CA ASN A 59 -14.57 13.70 23.66
C ASN A 59 -15.14 12.30 23.35
N ILE A 60 -16.45 12.19 23.11
CA ILE A 60 -17.08 10.97 22.57
C ILE A 60 -17.26 11.15 21.06
N GLY A 61 -16.78 10.18 20.28
CA GLY A 61 -16.91 10.10 18.83
C GLY A 61 -17.83 8.98 18.35
N LEU A 62 -18.14 9.02 17.04
CA LEU A 62 -19.02 8.08 16.31
C LEU A 62 -18.81 6.60 16.68
N GLY A 63 -19.92 5.88 16.86
CA GLY A 63 -19.91 4.48 17.32
C GLY A 63 -19.71 4.28 18.83
N GLY A 64 -19.57 5.38 19.59
CA GLY A 64 -19.33 5.37 21.03
C GLY A 64 -17.87 5.03 21.38
N LYS A 65 -16.92 5.74 20.78
CA LYS A 65 -15.48 5.67 21.06
C LYS A 65 -15.02 6.92 21.82
N THR A 66 -14.05 6.78 22.72
CA THR A 66 -13.47 7.92 23.44
C THR A 66 -12.29 8.48 22.64
N LEU A 67 -12.37 9.75 22.26
CA LEU A 67 -11.34 10.48 21.50
C LEU A 67 -10.49 11.31 22.47
N VAL A 68 -9.24 10.89 22.68
CA VAL A 68 -8.25 11.60 23.51
C VAL A 68 -7.37 12.46 22.60
N GLU A 69 -7.40 13.79 22.77
CA GLU A 69 -6.59 14.76 22.01
C GLU A 69 -5.33 15.12 22.80
N LEU A 70 -4.17 14.98 22.16
CA LEU A 70 -2.84 15.11 22.76
C LEU A 70 -1.96 16.08 21.96
N GLU A 71 -1.19 16.93 22.63
CA GLU A 71 -0.25 17.88 22.00
C GLU A 71 1.07 17.98 22.77
N ARG A 72 2.08 18.68 22.23
CA ARG A 72 3.33 19.00 22.94
C ARG A 72 3.15 20.30 23.76
N PRO A 73 3.14 20.25 25.10
CA PRO A 73 2.95 21.46 25.91
C PRO A 73 4.18 22.37 25.86
N SER A 74 3.98 23.68 25.69
CA SER A 74 5.04 24.70 25.72
C SER A 74 5.83 24.73 27.04
N ALA A 75 5.25 24.22 28.13
CA ALA A 75 5.94 24.04 29.41
C ALA A 75 7.11 23.03 29.36
N TYR A 76 7.19 22.17 28.34
CA TYR A 76 8.20 21.11 28.23
C TYR A 76 8.94 21.03 26.89
N HIS A 77 8.49 21.77 25.87
CA HIS A 77 9.05 21.74 24.51
C HIS A 77 9.23 23.15 23.97
N THR A 78 10.38 23.42 23.33
CA THR A 78 10.68 24.71 22.69
C THR A 78 9.92 24.95 21.38
N SER A 79 9.27 23.91 20.84
CA SER A 79 8.40 23.99 19.67
C SER A 79 7.18 23.09 19.89
N PRO A 80 5.97 23.53 19.48
CA PRO A 80 4.77 22.69 19.50
C PRO A 80 4.82 21.57 18.44
N LEU A 81 5.78 21.63 17.50
CA LEU A 81 5.90 20.64 16.44
C LEU A 81 6.38 19.28 16.98
N PHE A 82 5.78 18.22 16.46
CA PHE A 82 6.24 16.84 16.62
C PHE A 82 7.55 16.61 15.84
N PRO A 83 8.40 15.66 16.28
CA PRO A 83 9.56 15.23 15.52
C PRO A 83 9.11 14.35 14.34
N PRO A 84 9.96 14.14 13.32
CA PRO A 84 9.62 13.28 12.19
C PRO A 84 9.18 11.87 12.63
N HIS A 85 7.90 11.53 12.41
CA HIS A 85 7.32 10.28 12.90
C HIS A 85 6.67 9.43 11.80
N SER A 86 6.54 8.13 12.09
CA SER A 86 5.89 7.11 11.26
C SER A 86 4.42 6.82 11.67
N LEU A 87 3.94 7.40 12.78
CA LEU A 87 2.53 7.34 13.18
C LEU A 87 1.65 7.99 12.10
N ARG A 88 0.59 7.29 11.69
CA ARG A 88 -0.41 7.76 10.71
C ARG A 88 -1.82 7.53 11.28
N THR A 89 -2.81 8.23 10.76
CA THR A 89 -4.22 7.95 11.12
C THR A 89 -4.59 6.52 10.72
N GLY A 90 -4.83 5.68 11.73
CA GLY A 90 -4.97 4.23 11.59
C GLY A 90 -3.89 3.39 12.23
N ASP A 91 -2.84 4.01 12.74
CA ASP A 91 -1.91 3.42 13.70
C ASP A 91 -2.70 2.68 14.81
N LEU A 92 -2.36 1.44 15.17
CA LEU A 92 -2.60 1.03 16.55
C LEU A 92 -1.52 1.71 17.40
N ALA A 93 -1.95 2.30 18.51
CA ALA A 93 -1.07 3.05 19.38
C ALA A 93 -1.47 2.86 20.84
N ARG A 94 -0.48 2.82 21.71
CA ARG A 94 -0.66 2.79 23.15
C ARG A 94 -0.29 4.13 23.77
N ILE A 95 -1.15 4.63 24.63
CA ILE A 95 -0.90 5.72 25.57
C ILE A 95 -0.32 5.08 26.84
N GLU A 96 0.87 5.55 27.26
CA GLU A 96 1.54 5.11 28.50
C GLU A 96 2.09 6.33 29.26
N ALA A 97 2.36 6.20 30.56
CA ALA A 97 3.01 7.26 31.34
C ALA A 97 4.41 7.62 30.80
N ASN A 98 4.73 8.91 30.66
CA ASN A 98 6.04 9.36 30.18
C ASN A 98 7.09 9.43 31.31
N VAL A 99 7.47 8.26 31.83
CA VAL A 99 8.48 8.13 32.89
C VAL A 99 9.87 8.52 32.35
N ALA A 100 10.48 9.57 32.91
CA ALA A 100 11.86 9.94 32.63
C ALA A 100 12.82 8.99 33.37
N ALA A 101 13.82 8.45 32.66
CA ALA A 101 14.72 7.40 33.18
C ALA A 101 15.66 7.84 34.33
N THR A 102 15.60 9.10 34.77
CA THR A 102 16.48 9.69 35.79
C THR A 102 15.89 9.69 37.21
N SER A 103 14.59 9.46 37.40
CA SER A 103 13.95 9.52 38.74
C SER A 103 14.08 8.21 39.53
N LYS A 104 15.31 7.89 39.97
CA LYS A 104 15.53 6.87 41.03
C LYS A 104 15.02 7.35 42.39
N LYS A 105 13.70 7.29 42.63
CA LYS A 105 13.15 7.22 43.99
C LYS A 105 12.93 5.77 44.37
N ALA A 106 13.29 5.41 45.61
CA ALA A 106 13.24 4.04 46.09
C ALA A 106 11.79 3.51 46.18
N PRO A 107 11.55 2.21 45.97
CA PRO A 107 10.21 1.64 46.08
C PRO A 107 9.75 1.63 47.54
N VAL A 108 8.80 2.51 47.86
CA VAL A 108 8.00 2.38 49.09
C VAL A 108 7.22 1.06 49.02
N LYS A 109 7.18 0.30 50.12
CA LYS A 109 6.53 -1.03 50.19
C LYS A 109 5.01 -0.94 49.99
N ALA A 110 4.56 -0.93 48.74
CA ALA A 110 3.18 -1.24 48.38
C ALA A 110 2.92 -2.75 48.52
N LYS A 111 1.68 -3.12 48.84
CA LYS A 111 1.29 -4.53 49.06
C LYS A 111 1.33 -5.32 47.75
N ALA A 112 1.81 -6.57 47.80
CA ALA A 112 1.65 -7.52 46.71
C ALA A 112 0.15 -7.78 46.45
N GLY A 113 -0.29 -7.79 45.20
CA GLY A 113 -1.68 -8.08 44.82
C GLY A 113 -2.34 -7.15 43.78
N ALA A 114 -1.63 -6.16 43.22
CA ALA A 114 -2.13 -5.32 42.13
C ALA A 114 -1.19 -5.39 40.92
N SER A 115 -1.75 -5.50 39.70
CA SER A 115 -1.00 -5.59 38.45
C SER A 115 -0.51 -4.23 37.95
N GLN A 116 0.63 -4.21 37.27
CA GLN A 116 1.25 -3.00 36.68
C GLN A 116 0.61 -2.57 35.34
N ASP A 117 -0.57 -3.10 35.00
CA ASP A 117 -1.22 -2.88 33.70
C ASP A 117 -2.26 -1.75 33.69
N ARG A 118 -2.49 -1.08 34.82
CA ARG A 118 -3.53 -0.04 34.95
C ARG A 118 -3.23 1.30 34.24
N GLU A 119 -1.99 1.56 33.83
CA GLU A 119 -1.56 2.83 33.20
C GLU A 119 -1.32 2.72 31.68
N LYS A 120 -1.97 1.76 31.02
CA LYS A 120 -1.80 1.49 29.58
C LYS A 120 -3.16 1.49 28.87
N VAL A 121 -3.34 2.42 27.95
CA VAL A 121 -4.58 2.53 27.16
C VAL A 121 -4.25 2.35 25.68
N GLU A 122 -4.84 1.33 25.04
CA GLU A 122 -4.68 1.08 23.61
C GLU A 122 -5.82 1.71 22.81
N GLY A 123 -5.50 2.20 21.61
CA GLY A 123 -6.48 2.79 20.72
C GLY A 123 -5.99 2.88 19.27
N VAL A 124 -6.88 3.37 18.41
CA VAL A 124 -6.57 3.64 17.00
C VAL A 124 -6.29 5.12 16.85
N VAL A 125 -5.16 5.50 16.25
CA VAL A 125 -4.87 6.90 15.89
C VAL A 125 -5.99 7.42 14.97
N TYR A 126 -6.74 8.40 15.45
CA TYR A 126 -7.95 8.96 14.84
C TYR A 126 -7.65 10.21 14.01
N ARG A 127 -6.66 11.02 14.40
CA ARG A 127 -6.17 12.15 13.60
C ARG A 127 -4.71 12.42 13.98
N VAL A 128 -3.91 12.89 13.01
CA VAL A 128 -2.58 13.46 13.27
C VAL A 128 -2.44 14.75 12.48
N THR A 129 -1.85 15.77 13.08
CA THR A 129 -1.27 16.97 12.46
C THR A 129 0.13 17.16 13.04
N ASP A 130 0.89 18.12 12.53
CA ASP A 130 2.28 18.35 12.95
C ASP A 130 2.42 18.81 14.41
N THR A 131 1.31 19.12 15.09
CA THR A 131 1.24 19.61 16.48
C THR A 131 0.30 18.82 17.39
N ARG A 132 -0.65 18.05 16.83
CA ARG A 132 -1.71 17.36 17.59
C ARG A 132 -1.96 15.96 17.08
N ILE A 133 -2.23 15.04 18.00
CA ILE A 133 -2.59 13.65 17.72
C ILE A 133 -3.79 13.24 18.55
N VAL A 134 -4.80 12.65 17.91
CA VAL A 134 -6.02 12.16 18.54
C VAL A 134 -6.03 10.65 18.49
N ILE A 135 -6.31 9.98 19.61
CA ILE A 135 -6.43 8.51 19.70
C ILE A 135 -7.88 8.15 20.07
N ALA A 136 -8.47 7.23 19.31
CA ALA A 136 -9.79 6.67 19.56
C ALA A 136 -9.69 5.34 20.31
N VAL A 137 -10.04 5.37 21.58
CA VAL A 137 -10.11 4.25 22.52
C VAL A 137 -11.49 3.60 22.47
N ASP A 138 -11.57 2.27 22.55
CA ASP A 138 -12.85 1.56 22.73
C ASP A 138 -13.21 1.51 24.22
N GLY A 139 -14.28 2.22 24.61
CA GLY A 139 -14.78 2.29 25.99
C GLY A 139 -15.47 1.01 26.50
N SER A 140 -15.07 -0.16 25.99
CA SER A 140 -15.50 -1.47 26.51
C SER A 140 -14.57 -2.02 27.58
N ASP A 141 -13.30 -1.61 27.55
CA ASP A 141 -12.21 -2.30 28.27
C ASP A 141 -11.90 -1.61 29.62
N SER A 142 -12.45 -0.41 29.84
CA SER A 142 -12.40 0.36 31.08
C SER A 142 -13.80 0.44 31.72
N ALA A 143 -14.11 -0.48 32.64
CA ALA A 143 -15.39 -0.53 33.38
C ALA A 143 -15.49 0.49 34.53
N SER A 144 -14.92 1.69 34.34
CA SER A 144 -14.86 2.81 35.29
C SER A 144 -15.14 4.10 34.53
N GLU A 145 -15.93 5.02 35.12
CA GLU A 145 -16.60 6.08 34.35
C GLU A 145 -15.71 7.25 33.87
N ASP A 146 -14.46 7.32 34.31
CA ASP A 146 -13.46 8.30 33.85
C ASP A 146 -12.20 7.59 33.34
N LEU A 147 -11.58 8.16 32.29
CA LEU A 147 -10.35 7.65 31.68
C LEU A 147 -9.14 8.27 32.40
N ASP A 148 -8.74 7.67 33.51
CA ASP A 148 -7.63 8.14 34.37
C ASP A 148 -6.28 7.99 33.64
N LEU A 149 -5.90 9.04 32.90
CA LEU A 149 -4.65 9.16 32.16
C LEU A 149 -3.73 10.17 32.86
N PRO A 150 -2.44 9.86 33.04
CA PRO A 150 -1.51 10.77 33.70
C PRO A 150 -1.28 12.05 32.88
N GLU A 151 -1.04 13.18 33.56
CA GLU A 151 -0.84 14.51 32.93
C GLU A 151 0.19 14.53 31.79
N ARG A 152 1.20 13.64 31.86
CA ARG A 152 2.27 13.53 30.88
C ARG A 152 2.38 12.12 30.30
N VAL A 153 1.91 11.96 29.07
CA VAL A 153 1.88 10.67 28.36
C VAL A 153 2.97 10.58 27.28
N ARG A 154 3.28 9.35 26.89
CA ARG A 154 3.97 9.01 25.64
C ARG A 154 3.02 8.18 24.78
N ILE A 155 3.15 8.32 23.46
CA ILE A 155 2.47 7.47 22.49
C ILE A 155 3.50 6.51 21.90
N VAL A 156 3.13 5.23 21.80
CA VAL A 156 3.95 4.16 21.25
C VAL A 156 3.19 3.45 20.14
N LYS A 157 3.77 3.33 18.94
CA LYS A 157 3.17 2.61 17.80
C LYS A 157 3.20 1.09 18.04
N LEU A 158 2.09 0.42 17.73
CA LEU A 158 1.91 -1.04 17.87
C LEU A 158 1.72 -1.72 16.50
N ALA A 159 1.99 -3.03 16.43
CA ALA A 159 1.67 -3.89 15.30
C ALA A 159 0.14 -4.05 15.13
N ASN A 160 -0.34 -4.13 13.87
CA ASN A 160 -1.76 -3.99 13.53
C ASN A 160 -2.53 -5.33 13.48
N SER A 161 -2.63 -6.01 14.63
CA SER A 161 -3.34 -7.29 14.82
C SER A 161 -4.75 -7.34 14.19
N VAL A 162 -5.49 -6.22 14.26
CA VAL A 162 -6.87 -6.07 13.77
C VAL A 162 -6.99 -6.28 12.24
N THR A 163 -5.91 -6.11 11.48
CA THR A 163 -5.91 -6.40 10.03
C THR A 163 -5.91 -7.91 9.75
N TYR A 164 -5.05 -8.67 10.45
CA TYR A 164 -4.98 -10.14 10.38
C TYR A 164 -6.27 -10.78 10.86
N ASP A 165 -6.82 -10.34 11.99
CA ASP A 165 -8.09 -10.85 12.52
C ASP A 165 -9.27 -10.73 11.54
N ARG A 166 -9.23 -9.78 10.59
CA ARG A 166 -10.23 -9.68 9.50
C ARG A 166 -9.94 -10.65 8.36
N MET A 167 -8.67 -10.80 7.99
CA MET A 167 -8.25 -11.75 6.95
C MET A 167 -8.54 -13.20 7.37
N ASP A 168 -8.16 -13.59 8.59
CA ASP A 168 -8.41 -14.92 9.15
C ASP A 168 -9.92 -15.25 9.16
N LYS A 169 -10.76 -14.37 9.72
CA LYS A 169 -12.23 -14.54 9.74
C LYS A 169 -12.85 -14.61 8.34
N THR A 170 -12.26 -13.93 7.35
CA THR A 170 -12.71 -13.95 5.96
C THR A 170 -12.35 -15.26 5.26
N ILE A 171 -11.13 -15.78 5.49
CA ILE A 171 -10.71 -17.10 5.02
C ILE A 171 -11.55 -18.21 5.68
N ASP A 172 -11.86 -18.09 6.97
CA ASP A 172 -12.73 -19.02 7.68
C ASP A 172 -14.18 -18.99 7.18
N GLN A 173 -14.70 -17.83 6.76
CA GLN A 173 -16.02 -17.73 6.14
C GLN A 173 -15.99 -18.35 4.73
N LEU A 174 -14.98 -18.02 3.93
CA LEU A 174 -14.78 -18.54 2.58
C LEU A 174 -14.69 -20.07 2.56
N GLU A 175 -13.94 -20.69 3.48
CA GLU A 175 -13.87 -22.15 3.58
C GLU A 175 -15.22 -22.76 4.00
N ARG A 176 -15.95 -22.17 4.96
CA ARG A 176 -17.29 -22.64 5.36
C ARG A 176 -18.29 -22.62 4.20
N ILE A 177 -18.27 -21.55 3.38
CA ILE A 177 -19.09 -21.42 2.17
C ILE A 177 -18.75 -22.52 1.17
N VAL A 178 -17.46 -22.66 0.84
CA VAL A 178 -16.95 -23.60 -0.17
C VAL A 178 -17.14 -25.07 0.23
N MET A 179 -17.06 -25.38 1.53
CA MET A 179 -17.24 -26.72 2.07
C MET A 179 -18.70 -27.10 2.35
N GLY A 180 -19.67 -26.21 2.09
CA GLY A 180 -21.08 -26.46 2.40
C GLY A 180 -21.39 -26.52 3.90
N LYS A 181 -20.57 -25.88 4.73
CA LYS A 181 -20.70 -25.82 6.20
C LYS A 181 -21.25 -24.46 6.69
N SER A 182 -22.00 -23.76 5.84
CA SER A 182 -22.57 -22.45 6.16
C SER A 182 -24.08 -22.49 6.17
N GLU A 183 -24.69 -21.95 7.23
CA GLU A 183 -26.12 -21.69 7.33
C GLU A 183 -26.54 -20.40 6.60
N GLU A 184 -25.57 -19.53 6.26
CA GLU A 184 -25.81 -18.27 5.53
C GLU A 184 -26.22 -18.56 4.08
N LYS A 185 -27.48 -18.24 3.72
CA LYS A 185 -28.00 -18.30 2.35
C LYS A 185 -27.31 -17.29 1.44
N ILE A 186 -26.27 -17.73 0.72
CA ILE A 186 -25.56 -16.91 -0.27
C ILE A 186 -26.23 -17.05 -1.64
N SER A 187 -26.38 -15.92 -2.36
CA SER A 187 -26.89 -15.90 -3.74
C SER A 187 -26.05 -16.80 -4.66
N SER A 188 -26.72 -17.51 -5.56
CA SER A 188 -26.10 -18.41 -6.55
C SER A 188 -25.05 -17.71 -7.41
N GLU A 189 -25.25 -16.43 -7.74
CA GLU A 189 -24.32 -15.58 -8.49
C GLU A 189 -23.00 -15.38 -7.71
N LYS A 190 -23.10 -15.05 -6.42
CA LYS A 190 -21.95 -14.88 -5.53
C LYS A 190 -21.19 -16.20 -5.34
N LEU A 191 -21.93 -17.30 -5.19
CA LEU A 191 -21.35 -18.63 -5.10
C LEU A 191 -20.61 -18.99 -6.39
N ARG A 192 -21.14 -18.61 -7.57
CA ARG A 192 -20.47 -18.81 -8.86
C ARG A 192 -19.19 -17.98 -8.99
N LEU A 193 -19.18 -16.71 -8.55
CA LEU A 193 -17.96 -15.90 -8.48
C LEU A 193 -16.88 -16.60 -7.64
N VAL A 194 -17.21 -17.03 -6.42
CA VAL A 194 -16.31 -17.77 -5.53
C VAL A 194 -15.79 -19.05 -6.20
N GLN A 195 -16.67 -19.82 -6.86
CA GLN A 195 -16.30 -21.03 -7.57
C GLN A 195 -15.30 -20.79 -8.71
N VAL A 196 -15.49 -19.75 -9.53
CA VAL A 196 -14.57 -19.41 -10.63
C VAL A 196 -13.24 -18.91 -10.08
N LEU A 197 -13.25 -18.07 -9.04
CA LEU A 197 -12.02 -17.57 -8.41
C LEU A 197 -11.18 -18.65 -7.71
N LEU A 198 -11.80 -19.77 -7.31
CA LEU A 198 -11.13 -20.93 -6.72
C LEU A 198 -10.98 -22.13 -7.68
N ALA A 199 -11.33 -21.97 -8.97
CA ALA A 199 -11.35 -23.03 -9.99
C ALA A 199 -12.14 -24.30 -9.60
N MET A 200 -13.25 -24.12 -8.88
CA MET A 200 -14.30 -25.14 -8.72
C MET A 200 -15.22 -25.20 -9.96
N SER A 201 -15.28 -24.10 -10.72
CA SER A 201 -16.09 -23.95 -11.95
C SER A 201 -15.28 -23.22 -13.02
N THR A 202 -15.56 -23.49 -14.30
CA THR A 202 -15.04 -22.69 -15.41
C THR A 202 -15.73 -21.33 -15.49
N ARG A 203 -14.95 -20.29 -15.87
CA ARG A 203 -15.44 -18.94 -16.17
C ARG A 203 -16.47 -18.99 -17.32
N SER A 204 -17.49 -18.14 -17.26
CA SER A 204 -18.44 -18.00 -18.36
C SER A 204 -17.79 -17.32 -19.58
N PRO A 205 -18.15 -17.70 -20.83
CA PRO A 205 -17.65 -17.02 -22.02
C PRO A 205 -18.26 -15.62 -22.15
N ASP A 206 -17.45 -14.65 -22.59
CA ASP A 206 -17.84 -13.23 -22.69
C ASP A 206 -18.95 -12.99 -23.72
N THR A 207 -19.15 -13.93 -24.66
CA THR A 207 -20.19 -13.91 -25.69
C THR A 207 -21.63 -13.98 -25.15
N ILE A 208 -21.82 -14.25 -23.86
CA ILE A 208 -23.14 -14.22 -23.20
C ILE A 208 -23.63 -12.78 -23.01
N ASN A 209 -22.74 -11.80 -22.90
CA ASN A 209 -23.07 -10.38 -22.70
C ASN A 209 -22.59 -9.50 -23.88
N PRO A 210 -23.12 -9.67 -25.11
CA PRO A 210 -22.72 -8.84 -26.23
C PRO A 210 -23.12 -7.37 -26.01
N LEU A 211 -22.18 -6.45 -26.25
CA LEU A 211 -22.39 -4.99 -26.14
C LEU A 211 -22.21 -4.34 -27.52
N PRO A 212 -23.17 -4.49 -28.46
CA PRO A 212 -23.01 -3.99 -29.83
C PRO A 212 -22.97 -2.46 -29.89
N ASN A 213 -23.75 -1.77 -29.05
CA ASN A 213 -23.99 -0.33 -29.12
C ASN A 213 -23.48 0.42 -27.86
N LEU A 214 -22.23 0.14 -27.43
CA LEU A 214 -21.63 0.85 -26.29
C LEU A 214 -21.13 2.24 -26.70
N SER A 215 -21.86 3.29 -26.31
CA SER A 215 -21.41 4.68 -26.34
C SER A 215 -20.52 4.99 -25.13
N PHE A 216 -19.30 5.48 -25.34
CA PHE A 216 -18.43 5.96 -24.27
C PHE A 216 -18.87 7.34 -23.78
N PHE A 217 -18.80 7.60 -22.48
CA PHE A 217 -19.04 8.92 -21.90
C PHE A 217 -17.78 9.81 -21.89
N ASP A 218 -16.66 9.28 -22.37
CA ASP A 218 -15.42 10.02 -22.59
C ASP A 218 -14.84 9.64 -23.96
N GLU A 219 -14.77 10.63 -24.85
CA GLU A 219 -14.33 10.43 -26.22
C GLU A 219 -12.81 10.34 -26.33
N SER A 220 -12.06 10.92 -25.39
CA SER A 220 -10.60 10.99 -25.40
C SER A 220 -9.91 9.64 -25.16
N LEU A 221 -10.63 8.66 -24.59
CA LEU A 221 -10.11 7.34 -24.29
C LEU A 221 -9.52 6.66 -25.53
N ASN A 222 -8.28 6.17 -25.43
CA ASN A 222 -7.59 5.53 -26.55
C ASN A 222 -8.13 4.11 -26.85
N PRO A 223 -7.79 3.50 -28.00
CA PRO A 223 -8.30 2.18 -28.36
C PRO A 223 -8.04 1.07 -27.33
N SER A 224 -6.90 1.10 -26.62
CA SER A 224 -6.58 0.09 -25.59
C SER A 224 -7.42 0.26 -24.32
N GLN A 225 -7.78 1.51 -23.96
CA GLN A 225 -8.72 1.81 -22.90
C GLN A 225 -10.14 1.43 -23.31
N LYS A 226 -10.58 1.78 -24.52
CA LYS A 226 -11.90 1.42 -25.08
C LYS A 226 -12.10 -0.09 -25.23
N ASP A 227 -11.05 -0.88 -25.49
CA ASP A 227 -11.10 -2.36 -25.40
C ASP A 227 -11.21 -2.85 -23.95
N ALA A 228 -10.38 -2.32 -23.03
CA ALA A 228 -10.40 -2.69 -21.62
C ALA A 228 -11.77 -2.40 -20.94
N VAL A 229 -12.41 -1.28 -21.28
CA VAL A 229 -13.78 -0.94 -20.83
C VAL A 229 -14.78 -1.97 -21.34
N ARG A 230 -14.84 -2.22 -22.67
CA ARG A 230 -15.76 -3.21 -23.26
C ARG A 230 -15.57 -4.58 -22.61
N PHE A 231 -14.32 -5.05 -22.53
CA PHE A 231 -13.98 -6.33 -21.92
C PHE A 231 -14.43 -6.44 -20.46
N ALA A 232 -14.17 -5.40 -19.65
CA ALA A 232 -14.58 -5.39 -18.25
C ALA A 232 -16.10 -5.37 -18.06
N LEU A 233 -16.85 -4.74 -18.97
CA LEU A 233 -18.32 -4.74 -18.97
C LEU A 233 -18.89 -6.09 -19.43
N GLN A 234 -18.33 -6.71 -20.49
CA GLN A 234 -18.77 -7.99 -21.03
C GLN A 234 -18.50 -9.19 -20.09
N ALA A 235 -17.37 -9.18 -19.38
CA ALA A 235 -16.95 -10.32 -18.55
C ALA A 235 -18.03 -10.78 -17.56
N GLY A 236 -18.28 -12.09 -17.48
CA GLY A 236 -19.27 -12.68 -16.57
C GLY A 236 -18.88 -12.51 -15.10
N GLU A 237 -17.97 -13.35 -14.60
CA GLU A 237 -17.58 -13.32 -13.19
C GLU A 237 -16.39 -12.39 -12.89
N VAL A 238 -15.33 -12.40 -13.72
CA VAL A 238 -14.08 -11.71 -13.41
C VAL A 238 -13.36 -11.13 -14.64
N ALA A 239 -12.83 -9.90 -14.47
CA ALA A 239 -11.94 -9.23 -15.41
C ALA A 239 -10.70 -8.65 -14.69
N CYS A 240 -9.55 -8.63 -15.37
CA CYS A 240 -8.29 -8.06 -14.91
C CYS A 240 -7.76 -6.98 -15.87
N ILE A 241 -7.62 -5.75 -15.40
CA ILE A 241 -7.08 -4.61 -16.13
C ILE A 241 -5.62 -4.39 -15.69
N HIS A 242 -4.70 -4.77 -16.56
CA HIS A 242 -3.29 -4.48 -16.42
C HIS A 242 -3.02 -3.03 -16.88
N GLY A 243 -2.75 -2.14 -15.94
CA GLY A 243 -2.48 -0.72 -16.20
C GLY A 243 -1.04 -0.34 -15.82
N PRO A 244 -0.09 -0.43 -16.77
CA PRO A 244 1.29 0.05 -16.60
C PRO A 244 1.38 1.55 -16.21
N PRO A 245 2.55 2.04 -15.79
CA PRO A 245 2.76 3.45 -15.45
C PRO A 245 2.32 4.40 -16.57
N GLY A 246 1.68 5.51 -16.20
CA GLY A 246 1.20 6.54 -17.14
C GLY A 246 -0.03 6.14 -18.00
N THR A 247 -0.51 4.89 -17.98
CA THR A 247 -1.53 4.42 -18.95
C THR A 247 -3.00 4.83 -18.70
N GLY A 248 -3.27 5.65 -17.68
CA GLY A 248 -4.63 6.06 -17.36
C GLY A 248 -5.51 4.94 -16.76
N LYS A 249 -4.92 4.00 -16.00
CA LYS A 249 -5.65 2.94 -15.26
C LYS A 249 -6.87 3.47 -14.50
N THR A 250 -6.65 4.45 -13.63
CA THR A 250 -7.70 5.11 -12.81
C THR A 250 -8.76 5.81 -13.68
N HIS A 251 -8.38 6.38 -14.82
CA HIS A 251 -9.30 7.00 -15.77
C HIS A 251 -10.19 5.96 -16.47
N THR A 252 -9.61 4.82 -16.85
CA THR A 252 -10.33 3.66 -17.40
C THR A 252 -11.32 3.08 -16.39
N LEU A 253 -10.95 3.03 -15.11
CA LEU A 253 -11.85 2.61 -14.02
C LEU A 253 -13.01 3.57 -13.82
N VAL A 254 -12.78 4.88 -13.88
CA VAL A 254 -13.84 5.90 -13.79
C VAL A 254 -14.86 5.72 -14.91
N GLU A 255 -14.44 5.47 -16.15
CA GLU A 255 -15.38 5.18 -17.24
C GLU A 255 -16.17 3.88 -16.99
N ILE A 256 -15.51 2.81 -16.52
CA ILE A 256 -16.21 1.56 -16.15
C ILE A 256 -17.26 1.81 -15.06
N ILE A 257 -16.95 2.64 -14.06
CA ILE A 257 -17.90 3.00 -12.99
C ILE A 257 -19.09 3.79 -13.57
N ARG A 258 -18.85 4.75 -14.48
CA ARG A 258 -19.92 5.48 -15.20
C ARG A 258 -20.82 4.52 -15.99
N GLN A 259 -20.24 3.60 -16.76
CA GLN A 259 -20.97 2.63 -17.58
C GLN A 259 -21.81 1.64 -16.76
N LEU A 260 -21.34 1.23 -15.58
CA LEU A 260 -22.09 0.34 -14.66
C LEU A 260 -23.20 1.08 -13.90
N THR A 261 -23.01 2.36 -13.56
CA THR A 261 -23.96 3.13 -12.72
C THR A 261 -24.98 3.93 -13.52
N ALA A 262 -24.65 4.38 -14.73
CA ALA A 262 -25.58 5.06 -15.61
C ALA A 262 -26.53 4.08 -16.30
N VAL A 263 -27.78 4.49 -16.47
CA VAL A 263 -28.75 3.78 -17.32
C VAL A 263 -28.46 4.13 -18.77
N THR A 264 -28.13 3.13 -19.58
CA THR A 264 -27.80 3.27 -21.02
C THR A 264 -28.55 2.20 -21.83
N PRO A 265 -28.63 2.29 -23.17
CA PRO A 265 -29.18 1.22 -24.00
C PRO A 265 -28.46 -0.13 -23.79
N SER A 266 -27.18 -0.08 -23.43
CA SER A 266 -26.34 -1.22 -23.04
C SER A 266 -26.46 -1.67 -21.58
N ASN A 267 -27.06 -0.86 -20.70
CA ASN A 267 -27.22 -1.13 -19.28
C ASN A 267 -28.58 -0.60 -18.78
N PRO A 268 -29.67 -1.38 -18.86
CA PRO A 268 -31.02 -0.91 -18.58
C PRO A 268 -31.30 -0.65 -17.08
N LYS A 269 -30.36 -0.94 -16.17
CA LYS A 269 -30.52 -0.76 -14.73
C LYS A 269 -29.22 -0.23 -14.11
N SER A 270 -29.30 0.88 -13.38
CA SER A 270 -28.20 1.37 -12.53
C SER A 270 -27.75 0.27 -11.56
N LEU A 271 -26.49 -0.15 -11.66
CA LEU A 271 -25.89 -1.13 -10.76
C LEU A 271 -25.26 -0.44 -9.54
N ARG A 272 -25.18 -1.14 -8.41
CA ARG A 272 -24.45 -0.67 -7.23
C ARG A 272 -23.02 -1.21 -7.23
N VAL A 273 -22.05 -0.32 -7.09
CA VAL A 273 -20.62 -0.63 -7.21
C VAL A 273 -19.89 -0.40 -5.89
N LEU A 274 -19.15 -1.40 -5.42
CA LEU A 274 -18.16 -1.24 -4.35
C LEU A 274 -16.78 -1.08 -4.97
N VAL A 275 -16.21 0.12 -4.87
CA VAL A 275 -14.83 0.39 -5.29
C VAL A 275 -13.92 0.23 -4.08
N CYS A 276 -12.91 -0.59 -4.25
CA CYS A 276 -11.87 -0.83 -3.28
C CYS A 276 -10.47 -0.61 -3.82
N GLY A 277 -9.52 -0.48 -2.90
CA GLY A 277 -8.10 -0.38 -3.21
C GLY A 277 -7.22 -0.71 -2.02
N ALA A 278 -5.95 -0.98 -2.31
CA ALA A 278 -4.95 -1.36 -1.31
C ALA A 278 -4.65 -0.24 -0.29
N SER A 279 -4.63 1.02 -0.75
CA SER A 279 -4.27 2.20 0.04
C SER A 279 -5.37 3.28 0.00
N ASN A 280 -5.36 4.23 0.95
CA ASN A 280 -6.28 5.38 0.88
C ASN A 280 -6.06 6.18 -0.41
N LEU A 281 -4.80 6.49 -0.73
CA LEU A 281 -4.42 7.20 -1.95
C LEU A 281 -5.04 6.58 -3.22
N SER A 282 -5.01 5.24 -3.34
CA SER A 282 -5.59 4.55 -4.52
C SER A 282 -7.10 4.75 -4.67
N VAL A 283 -7.85 4.82 -3.56
CA VAL A 283 -9.31 5.00 -3.61
C VAL A 283 -9.72 6.47 -3.64
N ASP A 284 -8.91 7.36 -3.08
CA ASP A 284 -9.14 8.80 -3.10
C ASP A 284 -8.89 9.39 -4.51
N ASN A 285 -7.87 8.87 -5.23
CA ASN A 285 -7.63 9.18 -6.65
C ASN A 285 -8.82 8.84 -7.58
N ILE A 286 -9.62 7.81 -7.25
CA ILE A 286 -10.83 7.46 -8.01
C ILE A 286 -11.98 8.37 -7.62
N LEU A 287 -12.13 8.63 -6.32
CA LEU A 287 -13.16 9.48 -5.73
C LEU A 287 -13.10 10.91 -6.26
N GLU A 288 -11.92 11.54 -6.26
CA GLU A 288 -11.68 12.87 -6.83
C GLU A 288 -12.19 12.98 -8.27
N ARG A 289 -11.80 12.02 -9.11
CA ARG A 289 -12.19 11.99 -10.54
C ARG A 289 -13.66 11.69 -10.77
N LEU A 290 -14.34 11.01 -9.84
CA LEU A 290 -15.80 10.81 -9.88
C LEU A 290 -16.58 12.07 -9.46
N LEU A 291 -16.02 12.86 -8.52
CA LEU A 291 -16.61 14.13 -8.07
C LEU A 291 -16.41 15.25 -9.11
N ALA A 292 -15.27 15.24 -9.80
CA ALA A 292 -14.94 16.17 -10.88
C ALA A 292 -15.67 15.91 -12.22
N LEU A 293 -16.53 14.89 -12.32
CA LEU A 293 -17.30 14.63 -13.54
C LEU A 293 -18.31 15.75 -13.82
N PRO A 294 -18.48 16.17 -15.09
CA PRO A 294 -19.52 17.14 -15.45
C PRO A 294 -20.91 16.58 -15.14
N VAL A 295 -21.82 17.46 -14.73
CA VAL A 295 -23.23 17.10 -14.50
C VAL A 295 -23.88 16.86 -15.86
N THR A 296 -24.30 15.62 -16.12
CA THR A 296 -25.04 15.27 -17.33
C THR A 296 -26.37 16.02 -17.41
N ASP A 297 -26.82 16.37 -18.61
CA ASP A 297 -28.02 17.19 -18.87
C ASP A 297 -29.34 16.62 -18.30
N LYS A 298 -29.33 15.34 -17.87
CA LYS A 298 -30.44 14.67 -17.19
C LYS A 298 -30.38 14.72 -15.65
N GLY A 299 -29.53 15.58 -15.07
CA GLY A 299 -29.82 16.24 -13.79
C GLY A 299 -29.35 15.56 -12.49
N SER A 300 -28.53 14.51 -12.50
CA SER A 300 -28.00 13.92 -11.25
C SER A 300 -26.51 13.56 -11.31
N ARG A 301 -25.71 14.11 -10.38
CA ARG A 301 -24.36 13.60 -10.06
C ARG A 301 -24.47 12.18 -9.49
N ILE A 302 -23.47 11.33 -9.75
CA ILE A 302 -23.41 9.96 -9.21
C ILE A 302 -23.38 10.03 -7.67
N LYS A 303 -24.25 9.26 -6.99
CA LYS A 303 -24.25 9.19 -5.52
C LYS A 303 -23.07 8.35 -5.01
N VAL A 304 -21.91 8.99 -4.82
CA VAL A 304 -20.66 8.38 -4.30
C VAL A 304 -20.51 8.64 -2.79
N THR A 305 -20.16 7.62 -2.00
CA THR A 305 -19.86 7.78 -0.55
C THR A 305 -18.57 7.06 -0.13
N ARG A 306 -17.69 7.76 0.58
CA ARG A 306 -16.37 7.29 1.02
C ARG A 306 -16.41 6.74 2.45
N ILE A 307 -16.10 5.46 2.61
CA ILE A 307 -15.93 4.79 3.90
C ILE A 307 -14.44 4.79 4.27
N GLY A 308 -14.09 5.80 5.04
CA GLY A 308 -12.79 6.04 5.66
C GLY A 308 -12.97 7.13 6.71
N HIS A 309 -12.00 7.25 7.62
CA HIS A 309 -11.98 8.41 8.52
C HIS A 309 -11.44 9.62 7.76
N PRO A 310 -12.06 10.82 7.83
CA PRO A 310 -11.68 12.00 7.06
C PRO A 310 -10.18 12.36 7.13
N ALA A 311 -9.50 12.18 8.27
CA ALA A 311 -8.07 12.46 8.42
C ALA A 311 -7.13 11.38 7.83
N ARG A 312 -7.67 10.42 7.06
CA ARG A 312 -6.91 9.50 6.18
C ARG A 312 -7.11 9.79 4.69
N VAL A 313 -8.01 10.71 4.39
CA VAL A 313 -8.50 11.01 3.06
C VAL A 313 -7.78 12.27 2.56
N MET A 314 -7.61 12.40 1.25
CA MET A 314 -7.06 13.63 0.63
C MET A 314 -7.79 14.88 1.15
N ALA A 315 -7.04 15.94 1.45
CA ALA A 315 -7.52 17.15 2.14
C ALA A 315 -8.36 18.10 1.25
N ASN A 316 -8.94 17.60 0.15
CA ASN A 316 -9.85 18.35 -0.70
C ASN A 316 -11.25 18.35 -0.06
N ALA A 317 -11.89 19.52 0.01
CA ALA A 317 -13.20 19.72 0.66
C ALA A 317 -14.30 18.82 0.07
N ASP A 318 -14.39 18.69 -1.26
CA ASP A 318 -15.40 17.83 -1.91
C ASP A 318 -15.22 16.36 -1.53
N ILE A 319 -13.97 15.93 -1.38
CA ILE A 319 -13.61 14.56 -1.00
C ILE A 319 -13.98 14.31 0.47
N LEU A 320 -13.71 15.26 1.37
CA LEU A 320 -14.11 15.19 2.78
C LEU A 320 -15.64 15.16 2.94
N ASP A 321 -16.36 15.98 2.18
CA ASP A 321 -17.82 16.04 2.13
C ASP A 321 -18.46 14.76 1.56
N SER A 322 -17.71 13.99 0.77
CA SER A 322 -18.15 12.68 0.30
C SER A 322 -18.11 11.58 1.37
N THR A 323 -17.45 11.81 2.51
CA THR A 323 -17.23 10.78 3.54
C THR A 323 -18.50 10.42 4.30
N LEU A 324 -18.60 9.14 4.70
CA LEU A 324 -19.75 8.62 5.46
C LEU A 324 -19.97 9.37 6.79
N GLU A 325 -18.88 9.80 7.44
CA GLU A 325 -18.89 10.54 8.70
C GLU A 325 -19.48 11.94 8.52
N VAL A 326 -19.02 12.72 7.53
CA VAL A 326 -19.57 14.04 7.22
C VAL A 326 -21.01 13.95 6.70
N LYS A 327 -21.32 12.97 5.85
CA LYS A 327 -22.68 12.77 5.32
C LYS A 327 -23.70 12.39 6.39
N ALA A 328 -23.36 11.47 7.29
CA ALA A 328 -24.24 11.14 8.41
C ALA A 328 -24.47 12.36 9.31
N GLY A 329 -23.41 13.12 9.60
CA GLY A 329 -23.46 14.36 10.40
C GLY A 329 -24.18 15.54 9.74
N ARG A 330 -24.44 15.50 8.43
CA ARG A 330 -25.22 16.49 7.67
C ARG A 330 -26.66 16.06 7.36
N SER A 331 -27.07 14.85 7.78
CA SER A 331 -28.48 14.45 7.66
C SER A 331 -29.38 15.33 8.52
N ASP A 332 -30.63 15.57 8.11
CA ASP A 332 -31.57 16.43 8.85
C ASP A 332 -31.73 15.99 10.31
N GLN A 333 -31.71 14.67 10.56
CA GLN A 333 -31.75 14.08 11.90
C GLN A 333 -30.51 14.43 12.74
N ALA A 334 -29.33 14.55 12.14
CA ALA A 334 -28.10 14.95 12.81
C ALA A 334 -28.01 16.47 13.04
N ILE A 335 -28.62 17.28 12.18
CA ILE A 335 -28.76 18.73 12.36
C ILE A 335 -29.70 19.03 13.54
N LEU A 336 -30.92 18.47 13.53
CA LEU A 336 -31.88 18.56 14.63
C LEU A 336 -31.28 18.11 15.97
N ALA A 337 -30.54 17.01 15.97
CA ALA A 337 -29.79 16.52 17.12
C ALA A 337 -28.76 17.52 17.67
N LYS A 338 -28.07 18.26 16.80
CA LYS A 338 -27.05 19.25 17.17
C LYS A 338 -27.69 20.52 17.74
N ASP A 339 -28.80 20.98 17.17
CA ASP A 339 -29.42 22.23 17.57
C ASP A 339 -30.07 22.11 18.96
N VAL A 340 -30.83 21.04 19.22
CA VAL A 340 -31.37 20.72 20.56
C VAL A 340 -30.25 20.49 21.59
N LYS A 341 -29.07 20.03 21.16
CA LYS A 341 -27.88 19.95 22.03
C LYS A 341 -27.37 21.35 22.42
N ASN A 342 -27.27 22.28 21.47
CA ASN A 342 -26.81 23.65 21.71
C ASN A 342 -27.78 24.39 22.67
N GLU A 343 -29.08 24.19 22.50
CA GLU A 343 -30.13 24.71 23.41
C GLU A 343 -29.96 24.15 24.82
N LEU A 344 -29.73 22.84 24.96
CA LEU A 344 -29.51 22.20 26.26
C LEU A 344 -28.24 22.73 26.96
N GLU A 345 -27.12 22.90 26.25
CA GLU A 345 -25.89 23.47 26.82
C GLU A 345 -26.08 24.95 27.21
N THR A 346 -26.88 25.71 26.45
CA THR A 346 -27.26 27.10 26.77
C THR A 346 -28.12 27.19 28.04
N ALA A 347 -29.12 26.30 28.18
CA ALA A 347 -29.96 26.25 29.37
C ALA A 347 -29.17 25.79 30.62
N LEU A 348 -28.29 24.78 30.48
CA LEU A 348 -27.45 24.28 31.57
C LEU A 348 -26.41 25.30 32.05
N SER A 349 -25.76 26.03 31.13
CA SER A 349 -24.79 27.07 31.48
C SER A 349 -25.43 28.29 32.16
N THR A 350 -26.67 28.62 31.78
CA THR A 350 -27.49 29.64 32.47
C THR A 350 -27.90 29.18 33.87
N LEU A 351 -28.34 27.92 34.02
CA LEU A 351 -28.65 27.32 35.34
C LEU A 351 -27.42 27.18 36.25
N SER A 352 -26.22 27.02 35.69
CA SER A 352 -24.96 26.96 36.45
C SER A 352 -24.35 28.35 36.74
N GLY A 353 -25.01 29.44 36.34
CA GLY A 353 -24.51 30.81 36.56
C GLY A 353 -23.23 31.17 35.79
N LYS A 354 -22.91 30.46 34.69
CA LYS A 354 -21.76 30.76 33.81
C LYS A 354 -22.09 31.72 32.66
N GLY A 355 -23.37 32.02 32.42
CA GLY A 355 -23.83 32.99 31.43
C GLY A 355 -23.81 34.45 31.93
N LYS A 356 -24.07 35.41 31.04
CA LYS A 356 -24.20 36.84 31.37
C LYS A 356 -25.53 37.13 32.10
N GLY A 357 -25.60 36.87 33.40
CA GLY A 357 -26.76 37.23 34.23
C GLY A 357 -26.65 36.78 35.68
N LYS A 358 -27.59 37.20 36.54
CA LYS A 358 -27.78 36.61 37.87
C LYS A 358 -28.43 35.23 37.70
N PRO A 359 -28.00 34.19 38.44
CA PRO A 359 -28.60 32.86 38.32
C PRO A 359 -30.07 32.85 38.78
N PRO A 360 -30.97 32.17 38.06
CA PRO A 360 -32.41 32.18 38.33
C PRO A 360 -32.75 31.55 39.68
N ARG A 361 -33.82 32.02 40.32
CA ARG A 361 -34.26 31.59 41.65
C ARG A 361 -35.76 31.24 41.64
N GLY A 362 -36.19 30.43 42.62
CA GLY A 362 -37.60 30.07 42.79
C GLY A 362 -38.24 29.42 41.56
N ALA A 363 -39.42 29.90 41.17
CA ALA A 363 -40.25 29.31 40.12
C ALA A 363 -39.58 29.30 38.73
N GLU A 364 -38.85 30.36 38.36
CA GLU A 364 -38.13 30.43 37.08
C GLU A 364 -37.10 29.31 36.94
N ARG A 365 -36.34 29.06 38.01
CA ARG A 365 -35.36 27.97 38.05
C ARG A 365 -36.05 26.61 37.91
N ARG A 366 -37.25 26.43 38.49
CA ARG A 366 -38.03 25.19 38.33
C ARG A 366 -38.50 25.03 36.88
N LYS A 367 -39.07 26.08 36.28
CA LYS A 367 -39.50 26.09 34.87
C LYS A 367 -38.34 25.75 33.92
N MET A 368 -37.18 26.39 34.08
CA MET A 368 -36.00 26.06 33.27
C MET A 368 -35.42 24.67 33.54
N TRP A 369 -35.64 24.09 34.73
CA TRP A 369 -35.29 22.68 34.98
C TRP A 369 -36.27 21.71 34.31
N ASP A 370 -37.55 22.05 34.22
CA ASP A 370 -38.55 21.27 33.48
C ASP A 370 -38.37 21.44 31.95
N GLU A 371 -37.95 22.61 31.46
CA GLU A 371 -37.51 22.84 30.07
C GLU A 371 -36.23 22.05 29.76
N VAL A 372 -35.21 22.08 30.64
CA VAL A 372 -34.02 21.20 30.53
C VAL A 372 -34.39 19.71 30.56
N LYS A 373 -35.45 19.33 31.28
CA LYS A 373 -35.94 17.95 31.32
C LYS A 373 -36.71 17.57 30.05
N ALA A 374 -37.44 18.51 29.44
CA ALA A 374 -38.07 18.35 28.14
C ALA A 374 -37.00 18.25 27.03
N LEU A 375 -36.07 19.22 26.95
CA LEU A 375 -34.93 19.19 26.04
C LEU A 375 -34.06 17.96 26.23
N ARG A 376 -33.82 17.48 27.47
CA ARG A 376 -33.14 16.18 27.69
C ARG A 376 -33.93 14.98 27.20
N LYS A 377 -35.27 15.00 27.25
CA LYS A 377 -36.13 13.91 26.74
C LYS A 377 -36.17 13.91 25.21
N GLU A 378 -36.29 15.10 24.61
CA GLU A 378 -36.27 15.32 23.18
C GLU A 378 -34.89 15.03 22.59
N LEU A 379 -33.82 15.54 23.20
CA LEU A 379 -32.45 15.18 22.88
C LEU A 379 -32.21 13.67 23.11
N SER A 380 -32.69 13.04 24.18
CA SER A 380 -32.62 11.57 24.31
C SER A 380 -33.38 10.83 23.20
N THR A 381 -34.39 11.47 22.60
CA THR A 381 -35.15 10.96 21.45
C THR A 381 -34.48 11.26 20.09
N LEU A 382 -33.56 12.24 20.01
CA LEU A 382 -32.84 12.66 18.79
C LEU A 382 -31.34 12.29 18.84
N SER A 383 -30.60 12.81 19.81
CA SER A 383 -29.18 12.50 20.12
C SER A 383 -28.90 12.32 21.63
N PHE A 384 -29.28 11.15 22.15
CA PHE A 384 -28.45 10.31 23.03
C PHE A 384 -27.42 11.01 23.95
N VAL A 385 -27.71 11.16 25.26
CA VAL A 385 -26.69 11.45 26.30
C VAL A 385 -27.04 10.77 27.65
N LYS A 386 -26.19 9.82 28.07
CA LYS A 386 -26.00 9.18 29.43
C LYS A 386 -27.25 8.60 30.16
N SER A 387 -27.14 7.57 31.01
CA SER A 387 -25.95 6.79 31.44
C SER A 387 -25.99 5.29 31.12
N ASP A 388 -27.16 4.71 30.79
CA ASP A 388 -27.32 3.25 30.82
C ASP A 388 -26.71 2.49 29.62
N CYS A 389 -26.24 1.25 29.89
CA CYS A 389 -25.74 0.32 28.88
C CYS A 389 -26.79 0.00 27.78
N LEU A 390 -28.08 -0.11 28.14
CA LEU A 390 -29.17 -0.25 27.15
C LEU A 390 -29.23 0.92 26.16
N THR A 391 -28.86 2.12 26.60
CA THR A 391 -28.94 3.33 25.78
C THR A 391 -27.80 3.37 24.75
N LEU A 392 -26.60 2.90 25.10
CA LEU A 392 -25.49 2.68 24.15
C LEU A 392 -25.86 1.68 23.04
N ILE A 393 -26.64 0.63 23.37
CA ILE A 393 -27.15 -0.33 22.40
C ILE A 393 -28.15 0.34 21.44
N ARG A 394 -29.09 1.14 21.97
CA ARG A 394 -30.08 1.90 21.17
C ARG A 394 -29.44 2.97 20.29
N TYR A 395 -28.38 3.63 20.75
CA TYR A 395 -27.58 4.59 19.97
C TYR A 395 -26.92 3.88 18.79
N ARG A 396 -26.23 2.77 19.02
CA ARG A 396 -25.61 1.96 17.95
C ARG A 396 -26.64 1.40 16.94
N GLN A 397 -27.89 1.18 17.35
CA GLN A 397 -29.00 0.84 16.45
C GLN A 397 -29.47 2.05 15.61
N ARG A 398 -29.55 3.26 16.18
CA ARG A 398 -30.02 4.47 15.47
C ARG A 398 -28.95 5.16 14.61
N GLU A 399 -27.70 5.24 15.07
CA GLU A 399 -26.55 5.58 14.21
C GLU A 399 -26.50 4.62 13.00
N GLY A 400 -26.73 3.33 13.27
CA GLY A 400 -26.85 2.30 12.23
C GLY A 400 -27.96 2.60 11.21
N GLY A 401 -29.06 3.24 11.61
CA GLY A 401 -30.14 3.68 10.73
C GLY A 401 -29.71 4.78 9.76
N VAL A 402 -29.11 5.87 10.27
CA VAL A 402 -28.62 7.00 9.46
C VAL A 402 -27.46 6.58 8.56
N VAL A 403 -26.53 5.77 9.07
CA VAL A 403 -25.46 5.17 8.27
C VAL A 403 -26.03 4.28 7.16
N ASN A 404 -27.06 3.48 7.46
CA ASN A 404 -27.70 2.61 6.48
C ASN A 404 -28.46 3.39 5.40
N SER A 405 -29.18 4.47 5.71
CA SER A 405 -29.88 5.26 4.67
C SER A 405 -28.88 5.87 3.67
N VAL A 406 -27.84 6.54 4.16
CA VAL A 406 -26.75 7.08 3.31
C VAL A 406 -26.09 5.98 2.46
N LEU A 407 -25.87 4.79 3.04
CA LEU A 407 -25.27 3.65 2.31
C LEU A 407 -26.24 2.89 1.39
N VAL A 408 -27.55 2.99 1.58
CA VAL A 408 -28.56 2.47 0.63
C VAL A 408 -28.67 3.39 -0.58
N GLU A 409 -28.73 4.71 -0.37
CA GLU A 409 -28.82 5.71 -1.44
C GLU A 409 -27.57 5.81 -2.31
N SER A 410 -26.41 5.39 -1.81
CA SER A 410 -25.15 5.46 -2.55
C SER A 410 -25.12 4.44 -3.70
N GLN A 411 -24.99 4.91 -4.93
CA GLN A 411 -24.74 4.07 -6.11
C GLN A 411 -23.32 3.50 -6.09
N VAL A 412 -22.35 4.33 -5.69
CA VAL A 412 -20.94 3.94 -5.55
C VAL A 412 -20.54 4.09 -4.08
N VAL A 413 -19.97 3.03 -3.51
CA VAL A 413 -19.35 3.07 -2.18
C VAL A 413 -17.85 2.82 -2.35
N ILE A 414 -17.04 3.65 -1.70
CA ILE A 414 -15.58 3.65 -1.85
C ILE A 414 -14.90 3.34 -0.51
N ALA A 415 -14.10 2.28 -0.43
CA ALA A 415 -13.51 1.79 0.83
C ALA A 415 -12.12 1.15 0.59
N THR A 416 -11.17 1.20 1.52
CA THR A 416 -9.99 0.33 1.39
C THR A 416 -10.39 -1.13 1.61
N CYS A 417 -9.65 -2.11 1.08
CA CYS A 417 -10.02 -3.53 1.21
C CYS A 417 -10.22 -3.96 2.68
N HIS A 418 -9.46 -3.40 3.63
CA HIS A 418 -9.69 -3.63 5.06
C HIS A 418 -10.92 -2.90 5.64
N SER A 419 -11.28 -1.70 5.15
CA SER A 419 -12.48 -0.98 5.61
C SER A 419 -13.78 -1.48 4.99
N ALA A 420 -13.71 -2.18 3.85
CA ALA A 420 -14.83 -2.95 3.29
C ALA A 420 -15.40 -4.00 4.28
N GLY A 421 -14.56 -4.52 5.18
CA GLY A 421 -14.95 -5.41 6.27
C GLY A 421 -15.52 -4.70 7.52
N GLY A 422 -15.79 -3.39 7.46
CA GLY A 422 -16.37 -2.62 8.54
C GLY A 422 -17.81 -3.03 8.89
N ARG A 423 -18.23 -2.83 10.14
CA ARG A 423 -19.59 -3.15 10.62
C ARG A 423 -20.66 -2.44 9.78
N GLN A 424 -20.37 -1.22 9.35
CA GLN A 424 -21.19 -0.37 8.47
C GLN A 424 -21.58 -1.07 7.16
N LEU A 425 -20.71 -1.92 6.60
CA LEU A 425 -20.95 -2.63 5.35
C LEU A 425 -21.46 -4.06 5.53
N ARG A 426 -21.70 -4.54 6.76
CA ARG A 426 -21.99 -5.97 7.01
C ARG A 426 -23.15 -6.49 6.15
N ASN A 427 -24.23 -5.72 6.06
CA ASN A 427 -25.50 -6.14 5.45
C ASN A 427 -25.73 -5.56 4.02
N HIS A 428 -24.75 -4.84 3.45
CA HIS A 428 -24.89 -4.27 2.10
C HIS A 428 -24.31 -5.23 1.03
N GLU A 429 -25.12 -5.50 0.01
CA GLU A 429 -24.68 -6.14 -1.24
C GLU A 429 -24.36 -5.11 -2.33
N PHE A 430 -23.56 -5.55 -3.29
CA PHE A 430 -23.22 -4.81 -4.51
C PHE A 430 -23.30 -5.76 -5.71
N ASP A 431 -23.54 -5.20 -6.89
CA ASP A 431 -23.55 -5.98 -8.13
C ASP A 431 -22.11 -6.24 -8.59
N VAL A 432 -21.29 -5.18 -8.61
CA VAL A 432 -19.87 -5.24 -9.01
C VAL A 432 -18.96 -4.77 -7.87
N VAL A 433 -17.88 -5.52 -7.65
CA VAL A 433 -16.74 -5.12 -6.83
C VAL A 433 -15.58 -4.77 -7.76
N ILE A 434 -15.01 -3.58 -7.59
CA ILE A 434 -13.79 -3.15 -8.28
C ILE A 434 -12.67 -3.09 -7.24
N ILE A 435 -11.48 -3.58 -7.54
CA ILE A 435 -10.29 -3.43 -6.69
C ILE A 435 -9.16 -2.83 -7.52
N ASP A 436 -8.83 -1.55 -7.30
CA ASP A 436 -7.62 -0.93 -7.84
C ASP A 436 -6.40 -1.24 -6.98
N GLU A 437 -5.21 -1.19 -7.58
CA GLU A 437 -3.95 -1.65 -7.01
C GLU A 437 -4.02 -3.06 -6.38
N ALA A 438 -4.81 -3.96 -6.99
CA ALA A 438 -4.97 -5.35 -6.58
C ALA A 438 -3.65 -6.17 -6.61
N THR A 439 -2.61 -5.64 -7.25
CA THR A 439 -1.24 -6.20 -7.27
C THR A 439 -0.37 -5.73 -6.10
N GLN A 440 -0.85 -4.78 -5.29
CA GLN A 440 -0.23 -4.33 -4.03
C GLN A 440 -0.93 -4.94 -2.79
N ALA A 441 -2.08 -5.60 -2.98
CA ALA A 441 -2.87 -6.21 -1.91
C ALA A 441 -2.62 -7.72 -1.80
N MET A 442 -2.41 -8.22 -0.56
CA MET A 442 -2.40 -9.66 -0.28
C MET A 442 -3.73 -10.30 -0.71
N GLU A 443 -3.69 -11.55 -1.20
CA GLU A 443 -4.93 -12.22 -1.62
C GLU A 443 -5.97 -12.29 -0.50
N ALA A 444 -5.55 -12.56 0.75
CA ALA A 444 -6.45 -12.70 1.88
C ALA A 444 -7.28 -11.44 2.20
N VAL A 445 -6.74 -10.22 1.97
CA VAL A 445 -7.54 -8.99 2.13
C VAL A 445 -8.43 -8.70 0.92
N CYS A 446 -8.05 -9.14 -0.29
CA CYS A 446 -8.90 -8.98 -1.47
C CYS A 446 -10.25 -9.73 -1.32
N TRP A 447 -10.28 -10.84 -0.60
CA TRP A 447 -11.51 -11.59 -0.33
C TRP A 447 -12.56 -10.82 0.50
N VAL A 448 -12.14 -9.81 1.29
CA VAL A 448 -13.02 -9.03 2.18
C VAL A 448 -14.11 -8.26 1.40
N PRO A 449 -13.80 -7.46 0.37
CA PRO A 449 -14.83 -6.87 -0.50
C PRO A 449 -15.47 -7.89 -1.46
N ILE A 450 -14.73 -8.90 -1.95
CA ILE A 450 -15.24 -9.86 -2.97
C ILE A 450 -16.53 -10.56 -2.50
N LEU A 451 -16.62 -10.99 -1.25
CA LEU A 451 -17.82 -11.65 -0.70
C LEU A 451 -19.09 -10.77 -0.70
N LYS A 452 -18.96 -9.45 -0.95
CA LYS A 452 -20.08 -8.52 -1.06
C LYS A 452 -20.65 -8.40 -2.47
N GLY A 453 -19.87 -8.71 -3.50
CA GLY A 453 -20.19 -8.54 -4.92
C GLY A 453 -20.60 -9.82 -5.65
N ARG A 454 -21.15 -9.66 -6.85
CA ARG A 454 -21.54 -10.76 -7.78
C ARG A 454 -20.55 -10.91 -8.94
N LYS A 455 -19.92 -9.79 -9.34
CA LYS A 455 -18.87 -9.70 -10.36
C LYS A 455 -17.65 -8.95 -9.81
N LEU A 456 -16.45 -9.30 -10.28
CA LEU A 456 -15.18 -8.73 -9.84
C LEU A 456 -14.39 -8.10 -11.00
N ILE A 457 -13.89 -6.88 -10.79
CA ILE A 457 -12.94 -6.22 -11.69
C ILE A 457 -11.67 -5.89 -10.89
N LEU A 458 -10.55 -6.51 -11.22
CA LEU A 458 -9.25 -6.22 -10.62
C LEU A 458 -8.46 -5.28 -11.53
N ALA A 459 -7.83 -4.26 -10.98
CA ALA A 459 -6.89 -3.40 -11.68
C ALA A 459 -5.55 -3.31 -10.93
N GLY A 460 -4.46 -3.20 -11.67
CA GLY A 460 -3.12 -3.16 -11.10
C GLY A 460 -2.03 -3.38 -12.14
N ASP A 461 -0.81 -3.63 -11.67
CA ASP A 461 0.35 -3.90 -12.50
C ASP A 461 1.28 -4.94 -11.85
N PRO A 462 1.31 -6.19 -12.36
CA PRO A 462 2.20 -7.24 -11.87
C PRO A 462 3.70 -6.99 -12.09
N MET A 463 4.10 -5.91 -12.78
CA MET A 463 5.50 -5.51 -12.93
C MET A 463 5.91 -4.36 -11.99
N GLN A 464 4.98 -3.76 -11.24
CA GLN A 464 5.29 -2.86 -10.12
C GLN A 464 5.37 -3.64 -8.79
N LEU A 465 5.53 -2.94 -7.66
CA LEU A 465 5.77 -3.54 -6.34
C LEU A 465 4.67 -4.55 -5.92
N PRO A 466 5.06 -5.68 -5.29
CA PRO A 466 4.13 -6.61 -4.64
C PRO A 466 3.58 -6.03 -3.33
N PRO A 467 2.67 -6.74 -2.63
CA PRO A 467 2.42 -6.50 -1.20
C PRO A 467 3.73 -6.63 -0.42
N THR A 468 3.95 -5.75 0.56
CA THR A 468 5.08 -5.86 1.51
C THR A 468 4.86 -7.06 2.44
N VAL A 469 5.86 -7.92 2.62
CA VAL A 469 5.77 -9.16 3.42
C VAL A 469 7.05 -9.37 4.24
N LEU A 470 6.98 -9.05 5.53
CA LEU A 470 8.08 -9.04 6.50
C LEU A 470 8.65 -10.43 6.80
N SER A 471 7.85 -11.49 6.68
CA SER A 471 8.27 -12.86 6.99
C SER A 471 9.26 -13.46 5.97
N ILE A 472 9.37 -12.88 4.77
CA ILE A 472 10.28 -13.33 3.71
C ILE A 472 11.70 -12.80 3.95
N ASP A 473 11.82 -11.57 4.45
CA ASP A 473 13.11 -10.93 4.82
C ASP A 473 13.88 -11.71 5.89
N LYS A 474 13.21 -12.63 6.62
CA LYS A 474 13.84 -13.55 7.58
C LYS A 474 14.28 -14.87 6.96
N ASP A 475 13.44 -15.48 6.12
CA ASP A 475 13.76 -16.77 5.47
C ASP A 475 14.99 -16.65 4.55
N SER A 476 15.18 -15.50 3.89
CA SER A 476 16.36 -15.24 3.06
C SER A 476 17.66 -15.05 3.86
N LYS A 477 17.58 -14.80 5.17
CA LYS A 477 18.76 -14.58 6.05
C LYS A 477 19.21 -15.83 6.80
N MET A 478 18.34 -16.81 7.02
CA MET A 478 18.71 -18.06 7.70
C MET A 478 19.50 -19.01 6.78
N LYS A 479 20.83 -18.85 6.75
CA LYS A 479 21.73 -19.95 6.34
C LYS A 479 21.50 -21.16 7.27
N PRO A 480 21.38 -22.40 6.74
CA PRO A 480 21.22 -23.57 7.59
C PRO A 480 22.45 -23.76 8.48
N PRO A 481 22.28 -24.15 9.76
CA PRO A 481 23.41 -24.37 10.66
C PRO A 481 24.29 -25.51 10.13
N LYS A 482 25.61 -25.31 10.14
CA LYS A 482 26.58 -26.37 9.81
C LYS A 482 26.43 -27.50 10.84
N LEU A 483 25.96 -28.66 10.41
CA LEU A 483 25.88 -29.86 11.24
C LEU A 483 27.28 -30.37 11.57
N VAL A 484 27.83 -29.96 12.71
CA VAL A 484 29.11 -30.47 13.25
C VAL A 484 28.89 -31.84 13.86
N ALA A 485 28.70 -32.85 13.01
CA ALA A 485 28.61 -34.24 13.43
C ALA A 485 30.01 -34.83 13.69
N LYS A 486 30.49 -34.74 14.94
CA LYS A 486 31.59 -35.57 15.46
C LYS A 486 31.01 -36.84 16.10
N PRO A 487 31.11 -38.03 15.47
CA PRO A 487 30.83 -39.29 16.16
C PRO A 487 32.06 -39.72 16.96
N THR A 488 31.94 -39.78 18.29
CA THR A 488 32.91 -40.47 19.14
C THR A 488 32.76 -41.98 18.99
N LYS A 489 33.83 -42.69 18.64
CA LYS A 489 33.90 -44.16 18.70
C LYS A 489 34.75 -44.60 19.89
N LYS A 490 34.26 -45.59 20.64
CA LYS A 490 35.08 -46.46 21.49
C LYS A 490 35.66 -47.60 20.65
N ASN A 491 36.74 -48.21 21.12
CA ASN A 491 37.42 -49.35 20.50
C ASN A 491 36.88 -50.71 20.99
N GLU A 492 37.49 -51.78 20.46
CA GLU A 492 37.35 -53.23 20.73
C GLU A 492 36.50 -54.01 19.69
N ASP A 493 36.96 -55.14 19.09
CA ASP A 493 38.35 -55.66 18.96
C ASP A 493 38.49 -56.75 17.83
N LYS A 494 39.74 -57.07 17.42
CA LYS A 494 40.28 -58.30 16.77
C LYS A 494 39.92 -58.75 15.31
N LYS A 495 40.97 -58.77 14.46
CA LYS A 495 41.45 -59.81 13.48
C LYS A 495 40.49 -60.34 12.37
N ALA A 496 40.90 -60.68 11.13
CA ALA A 496 42.20 -60.98 10.48
C ALA A 496 42.22 -60.59 8.96
N ALA A 497 43.23 -61.01 8.16
CA ALA A 497 43.49 -60.61 6.76
C ALA A 497 44.35 -61.66 5.99
N PRO A 498 44.75 -61.48 4.70
CA PRO A 498 44.27 -60.59 3.61
C PRO A 498 43.58 -61.47 2.50
N PRO A 499 44.01 -61.74 1.24
CA PRO A 499 45.08 -61.24 0.33
C PRO A 499 44.60 -60.56 -1.00
N PRO A 500 45.50 -60.00 -1.86
CA PRO A 500 45.23 -59.38 -3.17
C PRO A 500 45.97 -60.15 -4.33
N PRO A 501 46.37 -59.59 -5.51
CA PRO A 501 46.14 -58.28 -6.17
C PRO A 501 45.36 -58.45 -7.51
N PRO A 502 45.74 -58.06 -8.76
CA PRO A 502 46.99 -57.51 -9.35
C PRO A 502 47.00 -55.96 -9.54
N GLN A 503 47.99 -55.43 -10.26
CA GLN A 503 48.11 -54.04 -10.75
C GLN A 503 48.85 -54.00 -12.11
N SER A 504 48.68 -52.93 -12.90
CA SER A 504 49.73 -52.28 -13.72
C SER A 504 49.17 -51.02 -14.40
N GLY A 505 49.93 -49.94 -14.68
CA GLY A 505 51.26 -49.58 -14.13
C GLY A 505 52.26 -49.03 -15.15
N SER A 506 52.30 -47.71 -15.35
CA SER A 506 53.44 -46.94 -15.91
C SER A 506 53.17 -45.42 -15.84
N GLU A 507 54.22 -44.60 -15.95
CA GLU A 507 54.24 -43.16 -15.57
C GLU A 507 55.31 -42.38 -16.40
N LEU A 508 55.34 -41.03 -16.27
CA LEU A 508 56.43 -40.07 -16.64
C LEU A 508 56.50 -39.42 -18.05
N SER A 509 57.24 -38.29 -18.11
CA SER A 509 57.63 -37.39 -19.24
C SER A 509 56.50 -36.60 -19.95
N GLU A 510 56.49 -35.25 -19.98
CA GLU A 510 57.34 -34.28 -20.73
C GLU A 510 56.99 -34.20 -22.25
N SER A 511 57.04 -33.06 -22.96
CA SER A 511 57.02 -31.60 -22.65
C SER A 511 56.80 -30.81 -23.97
N ASP A 512 56.38 -29.52 -23.90
CA ASP A 512 56.37 -28.54 -25.03
C ASP A 512 55.55 -28.90 -26.31
N ALA A 513 55.31 -28.02 -27.30
CA ALA A 513 54.96 -26.59 -27.31
C ALA A 513 54.38 -26.21 -28.71
N THR A 514 53.75 -25.02 -28.86
CA THR A 514 53.42 -24.32 -30.15
C THR A 514 52.48 -25.04 -31.15
N SER A 515 51.85 -24.41 -32.18
CA SER A 515 51.43 -23.02 -32.51
C SER A 515 50.47 -23.03 -33.73
N ALA A 516 49.78 -21.89 -34.01
CA ALA A 516 48.95 -21.58 -35.21
C ALA A 516 47.71 -22.49 -35.48
N GLU A 517 46.50 -22.05 -35.82
CA GLU A 517 45.96 -20.98 -36.71
C GLU A 517 45.65 -21.42 -38.16
N GLU A 518 44.56 -20.83 -38.70
CA GLU A 518 43.91 -21.08 -39.99
C GLU A 518 43.30 -22.49 -40.23
N GLY A 519 42.16 -22.68 -40.90
CA GLY A 519 41.15 -21.73 -41.37
C GLY A 519 40.50 -22.13 -42.71
N LYS A 520 39.20 -22.46 -42.73
CA LYS A 520 38.29 -22.35 -43.91
C LYS A 520 36.83 -22.74 -43.64
N GLU A 521 35.94 -22.24 -44.49
CA GLU A 521 34.50 -22.47 -44.51
C GLU A 521 34.12 -23.66 -45.43
N GLU A 522 32.93 -24.26 -45.26
CA GLU A 522 31.82 -24.10 -46.22
C GLU A 522 30.58 -25.01 -45.96
N ALA A 523 29.49 -24.61 -46.63
CA ALA A 523 28.17 -25.20 -46.86
C ALA A 523 27.83 -26.67 -46.47
N LYS A 524 26.56 -26.87 -46.09
CA LYS A 524 25.81 -28.15 -46.22
C LYS A 524 24.40 -27.94 -46.78
N SER A 525 23.98 -28.76 -47.74
CA SER A 525 22.71 -28.64 -48.46
C SER A 525 21.73 -29.80 -48.23
N ILE A 526 20.53 -29.44 -47.75
CA ILE A 526 19.21 -29.84 -48.29
C ILE A 526 18.93 -31.34 -48.64
N LYS A 527 18.26 -32.04 -47.70
CA LYS A 527 17.12 -32.99 -47.89
C LYS A 527 17.37 -34.29 -48.72
N PRO A 528 16.38 -35.21 -48.92
CA PRO A 528 15.04 -35.37 -48.34
C PRO A 528 14.71 -36.75 -47.72
N VAL A 529 13.74 -36.81 -46.80
CA VAL A 529 12.80 -37.95 -46.62
C VAL A 529 11.44 -37.37 -46.18
N ASN A 530 10.32 -37.99 -46.56
CA ASN A 530 8.98 -37.59 -46.11
C ASN A 530 8.04 -38.82 -45.97
N SER A 531 7.07 -38.75 -45.05
CA SER A 531 6.15 -39.85 -44.64
C SER A 531 6.84 -41.05 -43.94
N THR A 532 6.17 -41.87 -43.10
CA THR A 532 4.73 -41.98 -42.79
C THR A 532 4.36 -41.72 -41.32
N ALA A 533 3.06 -41.54 -41.07
CA ALA A 533 2.47 -41.05 -39.82
C ALA A 533 2.85 -41.80 -38.53
N ALA A 534 3.19 -41.00 -37.49
CA ALA A 534 3.08 -41.38 -36.09
C ALA A 534 2.33 -40.27 -35.33
N GLN A 535 1.37 -40.65 -34.48
CA GLN A 535 0.34 -39.74 -33.96
C GLN A 535 0.90 -38.60 -33.09
N THR A 536 0.69 -37.35 -33.50
CA THR A 536 0.92 -36.17 -32.65
C THR A 536 -0.05 -36.16 -31.48
N LYS A 537 0.42 -36.54 -30.28
CA LYS A 537 -0.33 -36.37 -29.04
C LYS A 537 -0.54 -34.88 -28.76
N ASN A 538 -1.73 -34.37 -29.05
CA ASN A 538 -2.16 -33.04 -28.66
C ASN A 538 -1.91 -32.82 -27.16
N LYS A 539 -1.17 -31.76 -26.82
CA LYS A 539 -1.08 -31.27 -25.44
C LYS A 539 -2.40 -30.60 -25.08
N GLY A 540 -3.40 -31.41 -24.74
CA GLY A 540 -4.74 -30.94 -24.38
C GLY A 540 -4.69 -29.86 -23.30
N GLU A 541 -5.53 -28.84 -23.46
CA GLU A 541 -5.60 -27.70 -22.55
C GLU A 541 -6.01 -28.16 -21.16
N ARG A 542 -5.06 -28.18 -20.22
CA ARG A 542 -5.35 -28.45 -18.81
C ARG A 542 -6.11 -27.25 -18.24
N GLY A 543 -7.34 -27.49 -17.81
CA GLY A 543 -8.20 -26.47 -17.19
C GLY A 543 -7.58 -25.78 -15.96
N PRO A 544 -8.19 -24.67 -15.50
CA PRO A 544 -7.65 -23.86 -14.41
C PRO A 544 -7.46 -24.70 -13.15
N LEU A 545 -6.29 -24.57 -12.51
CA LEU A 545 -5.90 -25.43 -11.39
C LEU A 545 -5.41 -24.59 -10.22
N LEU A 546 -6.19 -24.58 -9.13
CA LEU A 546 -5.85 -23.91 -7.89
C LEU A 546 -4.57 -24.53 -7.29
N LYS A 547 -3.61 -23.68 -6.92
CA LYS A 547 -2.36 -24.08 -6.26
C LYS A 547 -2.20 -23.27 -4.97
N PRO A 548 -1.80 -23.90 -3.85
CA PRO A 548 -1.45 -23.17 -2.63
C PRO A 548 -0.32 -22.15 -2.88
N PRO A 549 -0.38 -20.94 -2.30
CA PRO A 549 0.64 -19.92 -2.51
C PRO A 549 1.98 -20.30 -1.85
N ARG A 550 3.09 -19.93 -2.49
CA ARG A 550 4.43 -20.07 -1.89
C ARG A 550 4.68 -18.96 -0.86
N THR A 551 4.40 -17.71 -1.22
CA THR A 551 4.58 -16.49 -0.43
C THR A 551 3.32 -15.61 -0.50
N LEU A 552 3.16 -14.65 0.41
CA LEU A 552 2.03 -13.70 0.41
C LEU A 552 2.14 -12.62 -0.68
N GLU A 553 3.31 -12.48 -1.32
CA GLU A 553 3.54 -11.61 -2.48
C GLU A 553 2.72 -12.04 -3.71
N ILE A 554 2.25 -13.29 -3.74
CA ILE A 554 1.42 -13.82 -4.82
C ILE A 554 0.01 -13.23 -4.66
N THR A 555 -0.22 -12.11 -5.35
CA THR A 555 -1.50 -11.42 -5.35
C THR A 555 -2.62 -12.26 -5.99
N LEU A 556 -3.87 -11.90 -5.72
CA LEU A 556 -5.02 -12.49 -6.39
C LEU A 556 -4.92 -12.31 -7.93
N PHE A 557 -4.45 -11.14 -8.37
CA PHE A 557 -4.21 -10.84 -9.79
C PHE A 557 -3.14 -11.80 -10.38
N ASP A 558 -1.99 -11.93 -9.73
CA ASP A 558 -0.92 -12.87 -10.09
C ASP A 558 -1.42 -14.32 -10.19
N ARG A 559 -2.26 -14.75 -9.24
CA ARG A 559 -2.81 -16.11 -9.19
C ARG A 559 -3.79 -16.36 -10.33
N LEU A 560 -4.73 -15.45 -10.56
CA LEU A 560 -5.73 -15.58 -11.62
C LEU A 560 -5.10 -15.50 -13.01
N GLU A 561 -4.11 -14.63 -13.24
CA GLU A 561 -3.38 -14.58 -14.51
C GLU A 561 -2.66 -15.92 -14.80
N LYS A 562 -2.08 -16.56 -13.78
CA LYS A 562 -1.44 -17.87 -13.91
C LYS A 562 -2.43 -19.04 -14.09
N MET A 563 -3.72 -18.83 -13.83
CA MET A 563 -4.78 -19.86 -13.96
C MET A 563 -5.60 -19.73 -15.24
N TYR A 564 -5.85 -18.52 -15.73
CA TYR A 564 -6.71 -18.24 -16.89
C TYR A 564 -5.98 -17.51 -18.04
N GLY A 565 -4.73 -17.09 -17.84
CA GLY A 565 -3.91 -16.46 -18.86
C GLY A 565 -4.51 -15.18 -19.45
N LYS A 566 -4.37 -15.03 -20.77
CA LYS A 566 -4.84 -13.85 -21.51
C LYS A 566 -6.36 -13.70 -21.55
N GLN A 567 -7.14 -14.75 -21.26
CA GLN A 567 -8.61 -14.71 -21.36
C GLN A 567 -9.21 -13.68 -20.40
N ILE A 568 -8.71 -13.61 -19.17
CA ILE A 568 -9.21 -12.68 -18.14
C ILE A 568 -8.54 -11.30 -18.18
N LYS A 569 -7.51 -11.09 -19.01
CA LYS A 569 -6.64 -9.90 -18.92
C LYS A 569 -6.74 -9.00 -20.15
N ARG A 570 -6.84 -7.69 -19.93
CA ARG A 570 -6.50 -6.65 -20.91
C ARG A 570 -5.42 -5.76 -20.36
N MET A 571 -4.60 -5.21 -21.25
CA MET A 571 -3.46 -4.38 -20.92
C MET A 571 -3.59 -3.05 -21.67
N LEU A 572 -3.48 -1.96 -20.93
CA LEU A 572 -3.41 -0.61 -21.48
C LEU A 572 -2.03 -0.38 -22.10
N GLN A 573 -1.98 0.23 -23.29
CA GLN A 573 -0.78 0.24 -24.14
C GLN A 573 -0.19 1.63 -24.37
N VAL A 574 -1.01 2.68 -24.35
CA VAL A 574 -0.56 4.07 -24.51
C VAL A 574 -0.39 4.71 -23.13
N GLN A 575 0.74 5.38 -22.90
CA GLN A 575 1.07 6.06 -21.64
C GLN A 575 1.28 7.57 -21.82
N TYR A 576 0.88 8.34 -20.82
CA TYR A 576 0.76 9.80 -20.84
C TYR A 576 1.60 10.47 -19.73
N ARG A 577 2.79 9.91 -19.45
CA ARG A 577 3.71 10.38 -18.39
C ARG A 577 5.13 10.60 -18.91
N MET A 578 5.76 9.56 -19.43
CA MET A 578 7.22 9.48 -19.64
C MET A 578 7.63 9.88 -21.05
N HIS A 579 8.80 10.52 -21.18
CA HIS A 579 9.55 10.64 -22.45
C HIS A 579 9.74 9.26 -23.10
N GLN A 580 9.91 9.23 -24.43
CA GLN A 580 10.09 7.98 -25.18
C GLN A 580 11.27 7.14 -24.67
N ASP A 581 12.40 7.75 -24.37
CA ASP A 581 13.61 7.04 -23.91
C ASP A 581 13.42 6.43 -22.52
N ILE A 582 12.90 7.23 -21.57
CA ILE A 582 12.49 6.77 -20.22
C ILE A 582 11.53 5.58 -20.33
N CYS A 583 10.59 5.62 -21.28
CA CYS A 583 9.61 4.54 -21.49
C CYS A 583 10.21 3.30 -22.17
N THR A 584 11.26 3.45 -22.97
CA THR A 584 11.79 2.41 -23.88
C THR A 584 12.34 1.20 -23.11
N PHE A 585 13.18 1.41 -22.09
CA PHE A 585 13.75 0.29 -21.34
C PHE A 585 12.70 -0.51 -20.54
N PRO A 586 11.78 0.12 -19.76
CA PRO A 586 10.68 -0.60 -19.13
C PRO A 586 9.78 -1.32 -20.13
N SER A 587 9.43 -0.67 -21.25
CA SER A 587 8.58 -1.27 -22.30
C SER A 587 9.19 -2.56 -22.84
N LYS A 588 10.45 -2.50 -23.30
CA LYS A 588 11.22 -3.62 -23.86
C LYS A 588 11.44 -4.76 -22.86
N THR A 589 11.78 -4.43 -21.61
CA THR A 589 12.27 -5.42 -20.63
C THR A 589 11.17 -6.01 -19.75
N LEU A 590 10.05 -5.31 -19.52
CA LEU A 590 8.99 -5.73 -18.58
C LEU A 590 7.61 -5.86 -19.23
N TYR A 591 7.30 -5.03 -20.23
CA TYR A 591 5.99 -5.00 -20.89
C TYR A 591 5.96 -5.62 -22.29
N GLY A 592 7.10 -6.17 -22.76
CA GLY A 592 7.22 -6.88 -24.03
C GLY A 592 7.06 -5.99 -25.26
N SER A 593 7.57 -4.76 -25.20
CA SER A 593 7.46 -3.72 -26.23
C SER A 593 6.02 -3.31 -26.60
N LYS A 594 5.09 -3.40 -25.63
CA LYS A 594 3.67 -3.03 -25.80
C LYS A 594 3.27 -1.72 -25.12
N LEU A 595 4.20 -1.06 -24.45
CA LEU A 595 4.00 0.24 -23.83
C LEU A 595 4.61 1.31 -24.73
N ALA A 596 3.81 2.27 -25.17
CA ALA A 596 4.21 3.36 -26.07
C ALA A 596 3.77 4.72 -25.51
N SER A 597 4.59 5.74 -25.68
CA SER A 597 4.26 7.12 -25.32
C SER A 597 3.15 7.68 -26.20
N ALA A 598 2.24 8.46 -25.64
CA ALA A 598 1.33 9.30 -26.41
C ALA A 598 2.13 10.46 -27.06
N PRO A 599 1.75 10.96 -28.26
CA PRO A 599 2.48 12.04 -28.93
C PRO A 599 2.71 13.30 -28.07
N ALA A 600 1.77 13.61 -27.17
CA ALA A 600 1.85 14.73 -26.24
C ALA A 600 2.93 14.59 -25.14
N VAL A 601 3.52 13.41 -24.94
CA VAL A 601 4.61 13.16 -23.98
C VAL A 601 5.80 12.41 -24.61
N GLU A 602 5.74 12.09 -25.90
CA GLU A 602 6.78 11.30 -26.57
C GLU A 602 8.13 12.03 -26.58
N LYS A 603 8.09 13.36 -26.79
CA LYS A 603 9.25 14.24 -26.98
C LYS A 603 9.34 15.39 -25.97
N HIS A 604 8.66 15.30 -24.84
CA HIS A 604 8.57 16.39 -23.86
C HIS A 604 9.81 16.47 -22.94
N LEU A 605 10.43 17.65 -22.84
CA LEU A 605 11.73 17.88 -22.18
C LEU A 605 11.59 18.90 -21.04
N LEU A 606 12.58 19.06 -20.17
CA LEU A 606 12.45 20.09 -19.12
C LEU A 606 12.38 21.50 -19.72
N LEU A 607 13.00 21.71 -20.89
CA LEU A 607 12.95 22.95 -21.66
C LEU A 607 11.53 23.42 -22.04
N ASP A 608 10.52 22.55 -22.09
CA ASP A 608 9.12 22.97 -22.36
C ASP A 608 8.40 23.54 -21.12
N LEU A 609 9.07 23.66 -19.97
CA LEU A 609 8.48 24.22 -18.74
C LEU A 609 8.54 25.76 -18.77
N PRO A 610 7.49 26.46 -18.32
CA PRO A 610 7.42 27.92 -18.47
C PRO A 610 8.44 28.69 -17.62
N GLU A 611 8.90 28.10 -16.53
CA GLU A 611 9.85 28.71 -15.57
C GLU A 611 11.32 28.36 -15.87
N THR A 612 11.59 27.42 -16.80
CA THR A 612 12.97 26.95 -17.06
C THR A 612 13.71 27.88 -18.02
N HIS A 613 14.92 28.27 -17.62
CA HIS A 613 15.81 29.14 -18.37
C HIS A 613 17.23 28.56 -18.31
N ALA A 614 18.01 28.72 -19.37
CA ALA A 614 19.40 28.28 -19.42
C ALA A 614 20.33 29.48 -19.36
N ASP A 615 21.25 29.49 -18.41
CA ASP A 615 22.29 30.54 -18.30
C ASP A 615 23.35 30.40 -19.40
N SER A 616 23.50 29.21 -19.99
CA SER A 616 24.36 28.95 -21.15
C SER A 616 23.71 27.97 -22.16
N PRO A 617 24.12 27.99 -23.44
CA PRO A 617 23.68 27.01 -24.43
C PRO A 617 24.05 25.56 -24.09
N ASP A 618 25.11 25.37 -23.29
CA ASP A 618 25.53 24.06 -22.82
C ASP A 618 24.61 23.57 -21.71
N ASP A 619 24.20 24.42 -20.74
CA ASP A 619 23.18 24.08 -19.74
C ASP A 619 21.81 23.75 -20.36
N GLU A 620 21.41 24.48 -21.41
CA GLU A 620 20.17 24.20 -22.15
C GLU A 620 20.16 22.76 -22.68
N LYS A 621 21.29 22.35 -23.27
CA LYS A 621 21.48 21.05 -23.90
C LYS A 621 21.68 19.93 -22.87
N GLU A 622 22.54 20.17 -21.87
CA GLU A 622 22.98 19.18 -20.88
C GLU A 622 21.98 18.97 -19.74
N VAL A 623 21.28 20.01 -19.30
CA VAL A 623 20.38 19.95 -18.14
C VAL A 623 18.92 19.89 -18.57
N LEU A 624 18.50 20.75 -19.50
CA LEU A 624 17.08 20.90 -19.84
C LEU A 624 16.60 20.02 -21.02
N ALA A 625 17.43 19.84 -22.04
CA ALA A 625 17.08 19.07 -23.24
C ALA A 625 17.41 17.56 -23.15
N THR A 626 18.11 17.12 -22.10
CA THR A 626 18.54 15.72 -21.93
C THR A 626 17.55 14.93 -21.05
N PRO A 627 16.83 13.91 -21.57
CA PRO A 627 15.77 13.21 -20.84
C PRO A 627 16.27 12.10 -19.91
N VAL A 628 17.48 11.57 -20.12
CA VAL A 628 18.08 10.52 -19.28
C VAL A 628 19.56 10.80 -19.06
N VAL A 629 19.96 10.94 -17.80
CA VAL A 629 21.36 11.15 -17.37
C VAL A 629 21.79 10.03 -16.42
N PHE A 630 23.02 9.55 -16.55
CA PHE A 630 23.63 8.58 -15.65
C PHE A 630 25.00 9.07 -15.17
N PHE A 631 25.10 9.41 -13.88
CA PHE A 631 26.35 9.61 -13.18
C PHE A 631 26.89 8.26 -12.70
N ASP A 632 27.87 7.71 -13.42
CA ASP A 632 28.61 6.54 -12.98
C ASP A 632 29.65 6.95 -11.93
N THR A 633 29.66 6.23 -10.81
CA THR A 633 30.64 6.40 -9.72
C THR A 633 31.67 5.27 -9.67
N ALA A 634 31.67 4.37 -10.66
CA ALA A 634 32.68 3.33 -10.84
C ALA A 634 34.10 3.93 -10.88
N GLY A 635 35.01 3.32 -10.12
CA GLY A 635 36.41 3.77 -10.03
C GLY A 635 36.64 5.05 -9.20
N CYS A 636 35.59 5.74 -8.74
CA CYS A 636 35.72 6.98 -7.96
C CYS A 636 35.97 6.75 -6.45
N GLU A 637 36.09 5.50 -5.99
CA GLU A 637 36.18 5.12 -4.56
C GLU A 637 35.01 5.62 -3.69
N TYR A 638 33.84 5.84 -4.30
CA TYR A 638 32.62 6.28 -3.63
C TYR A 638 31.94 5.10 -2.90
N PHE A 639 32.60 4.57 -1.87
CA PHE A 639 32.15 3.39 -1.12
C PHE A 639 30.94 3.68 -0.21
N GLU A 640 30.07 2.69 -0.06
CA GLU A 640 28.93 2.78 0.85
C GLU A 640 29.31 2.59 2.32
N ARG A 641 28.49 3.15 3.22
CA ARG A 641 28.61 2.98 4.68
C ARG A 641 27.40 2.25 5.25
N LEU A 642 27.60 1.58 6.39
CA LEU A 642 26.55 0.94 7.20
C LEU A 642 26.09 1.91 8.31
N GLU A 643 24.79 2.14 8.42
CA GLU A 643 24.17 2.89 9.52
C GLU A 643 23.36 1.93 10.42
N GLY A 644 23.94 1.62 11.59
CA GLY A 644 23.36 0.74 12.62
C GLY A 644 24.31 -0.36 13.11
N ASP A 645 24.05 -0.91 14.29
CA ASP A 645 24.83 -2.02 14.85
C ASP A 645 24.59 -3.33 14.08
N GLY A 646 25.61 -3.79 13.35
CA GLY A 646 25.65 -5.10 12.68
C GLY A 646 25.13 -5.11 11.23
N ASP A 647 25.16 -6.30 10.62
CA ASP A 647 24.78 -6.55 9.21
C ASP A 647 23.32 -6.20 8.84
N GLU A 648 22.49 -5.85 9.82
CA GLU A 648 21.10 -5.41 9.61
C GLU A 648 20.93 -3.90 9.40
N GLY A 649 22.03 -3.13 9.46
CA GLY A 649 22.02 -1.68 9.22
C GLY A 649 21.55 -1.28 7.83
N SER A 650 21.01 -0.07 7.71
CA SER A 650 20.71 0.52 6.40
C SER A 650 22.01 1.04 5.75
N ARG A 651 21.99 1.35 4.46
CA ARG A 651 23.18 1.77 3.71
C ARG A 651 23.02 3.20 3.21
N CYS A 652 24.10 3.97 3.24
CA CYS A 652 24.19 5.32 2.69
C CYS A 652 25.52 5.51 1.96
N ASN A 653 25.59 6.53 1.12
CA ASN A 653 26.77 6.90 0.34
C ASN A 653 26.82 8.42 0.26
N GLU A 654 27.73 9.04 1.01
CA GLU A 654 27.86 10.48 1.14
C GLU A 654 28.31 11.13 -0.17
N ASN A 655 29.14 10.45 -0.95
CA ASN A 655 29.66 10.99 -2.19
C ASN A 655 28.59 10.96 -3.29
N GLU A 656 27.82 9.86 -3.40
CA GLU A 656 26.58 9.87 -4.20
C GLU A 656 25.60 10.95 -3.74
N ALA A 657 25.45 11.17 -2.42
CA ALA A 657 24.52 12.18 -1.91
C ALA A 657 24.95 13.61 -2.29
N THR A 658 26.26 13.87 -2.37
CA THR A 658 26.83 15.11 -2.89
C THR A 658 26.55 15.27 -4.39
N VAL A 659 26.78 14.24 -5.21
CA VAL A 659 26.44 14.28 -6.66
C VAL A 659 24.94 14.54 -6.88
N VAL A 660 24.07 13.89 -6.11
CA VAL A 660 22.62 14.13 -6.15
C VAL A 660 22.28 15.57 -5.75
N LYS A 661 22.92 16.12 -4.70
CA LYS A 661 22.73 17.52 -4.30
C LYS A 661 23.14 18.46 -5.44
N ASN A 662 24.34 18.30 -5.99
CA ASN A 662 24.87 19.14 -7.05
C ASN A 662 23.98 19.10 -8.32
N TRP A 663 23.42 17.93 -8.66
CA TRP A 663 22.48 17.84 -9.79
C TRP A 663 21.12 18.50 -9.49
N VAL A 664 20.62 18.39 -8.26
CA VAL A 664 19.41 19.11 -7.82
C VAL A 664 19.65 20.63 -7.81
N ASP A 665 20.82 21.09 -7.36
CA ASP A 665 21.22 22.49 -7.40
C ASP A 665 21.30 23.01 -8.85
N LYS A 666 21.93 22.25 -9.78
CA LYS A 666 21.96 22.58 -11.24
C LYS A 666 20.56 22.65 -11.85
N LEU A 667 19.68 21.68 -11.56
CA LEU A 667 18.28 21.67 -12.04
C LEU A 667 17.47 22.89 -11.56
N ILE A 668 17.63 23.27 -10.29
CA ILE A 668 16.90 24.41 -9.71
C ILE A 668 17.48 25.75 -10.18
N GLY A 669 18.80 25.81 -10.43
CA GLY A 669 19.43 26.95 -11.12
C GLY A 669 18.83 27.18 -12.50
N ALA A 670 18.65 26.12 -13.29
CA ALA A 670 17.98 26.14 -14.60
C ALA A 670 16.44 26.33 -14.56
N GLY A 671 15.89 26.77 -13.41
CA GLY A 671 14.48 27.13 -13.25
C GLY A 671 13.49 25.97 -13.00
N VAL A 672 13.96 24.73 -12.82
CA VAL A 672 13.07 23.62 -12.44
C VAL A 672 12.64 23.80 -10.97
N LEU A 673 11.34 23.97 -10.73
CA LEU A 673 10.84 24.26 -9.38
C LEU A 673 11.10 23.09 -8.40
N PRO A 674 11.43 23.34 -7.12
CA PRO A 674 11.61 22.27 -6.13
C PRO A 674 10.41 21.30 -6.04
N SER A 675 9.19 21.83 -6.17
CA SER A 675 7.93 21.06 -6.20
C SER A 675 7.78 20.16 -7.43
N GLN A 676 8.54 20.39 -8.51
CA GLN A 676 8.57 19.56 -9.74
C GLN A 676 9.61 18.43 -9.68
N ILE A 677 10.43 18.36 -8.62
CA ILE A 677 11.53 17.39 -8.45
C ILE A 677 11.16 16.31 -7.40
N ALA A 678 11.63 15.08 -7.62
CA ALA A 678 11.75 14.08 -6.56
C ALA A 678 13.12 13.39 -6.55
N VAL A 679 13.58 13.05 -5.35
CA VAL A 679 14.81 12.30 -5.11
C VAL A 679 14.46 10.96 -4.46
N ILE A 680 14.85 9.86 -5.10
CA ILE A 680 14.46 8.51 -4.73
C ILE A 680 15.70 7.68 -4.40
N SER A 681 15.66 6.89 -3.33
CA SER A 681 16.66 5.85 -3.07
C SER A 681 16.02 4.56 -2.55
N PRO A 682 16.60 3.37 -2.77
CA PRO A 682 16.11 2.14 -2.15
C PRO A 682 16.35 2.08 -0.63
N TYR A 683 17.25 2.91 -0.09
CA TYR A 683 17.76 2.79 1.28
C TYR A 683 17.32 3.96 2.18
N GLN A 684 16.80 3.63 3.36
CA GLN A 684 16.26 4.63 4.29
C GLN A 684 17.34 5.52 4.91
N ALA A 685 18.56 5.02 5.15
CA ALA A 685 19.69 5.85 5.57
C ALA A 685 20.02 6.91 4.51
N GLN A 686 20.14 6.53 3.24
CA GLN A 686 20.36 7.48 2.14
C GLN A 686 19.24 8.52 2.04
N VAL A 687 17.98 8.12 2.20
CA VAL A 687 16.84 9.06 2.25
C VAL A 687 16.96 10.04 3.41
N THR A 688 17.41 9.60 4.59
CA THR A 688 17.65 10.49 5.75
C THR A 688 18.80 11.46 5.48
N LEU A 689 19.92 10.99 4.91
CA LEU A 689 21.09 11.80 4.56
C LEU A 689 20.77 12.86 3.50
N LEU A 690 20.13 12.45 2.40
CA LEU A 690 19.63 13.38 1.37
C LEU A 690 18.64 14.38 1.94
N THR A 691 17.78 13.95 2.89
CA THR A 691 16.88 14.86 3.60
C THR A 691 17.64 15.87 4.45
N SER A 692 18.72 15.50 5.15
CA SER A 692 19.52 16.47 5.92
C SER A 692 20.33 17.44 5.06
N LEU A 693 20.72 17.05 3.84
CA LEU A 693 21.51 17.87 2.92
C LEU A 693 20.66 18.84 2.08
N ILE A 694 19.52 18.38 1.56
CA ILE A 694 18.73 19.10 0.54
C ILE A 694 17.55 19.87 1.17
N ARG A 695 16.87 19.28 2.16
CA ARG A 695 15.64 19.87 2.75
C ARG A 695 15.87 21.22 3.48
N PRO A 696 17.02 21.52 4.12
CA PRO A 696 17.25 22.85 4.70
C PRO A 696 17.31 23.98 3.66
N GLN A 697 17.66 23.67 2.41
CA GLN A 697 17.83 24.66 1.33
C GLN A 697 16.54 24.85 0.53
N TYR A 698 15.77 23.79 0.28
CA TYR A 698 14.60 23.81 -0.62
C TYR A 698 13.25 23.45 0.05
N GLY A 699 13.23 23.33 1.38
CA GLY A 699 12.01 23.08 2.13
C GLY A 699 11.35 21.72 1.84
N ALA A 700 10.06 21.62 2.19
CA ALA A 700 9.32 20.36 2.14
C ALA A 700 8.69 20.03 0.77
N GLU A 701 8.77 20.94 -0.21
CA GLU A 701 8.16 20.78 -1.54
C GLU A 701 8.91 19.77 -2.41
N LEU A 702 10.25 19.72 -2.26
CA LEU A 702 11.09 18.74 -2.93
C LEU A 702 10.93 17.38 -2.26
N GLU A 703 10.45 16.40 -3.02
CA GLU A 703 10.04 15.11 -2.48
C GLU A 703 11.20 14.13 -2.38
N ILE A 704 11.69 13.89 -1.17
CA ILE A 704 12.75 12.92 -0.88
C ILE A 704 12.13 11.71 -0.19
N GLY A 705 12.34 10.50 -0.73
CA GLY A 705 11.70 9.30 -0.19
C GLY A 705 12.24 7.96 -0.72
N THR A 706 11.79 6.88 -0.09
CA THR A 706 12.04 5.52 -0.58
C THR A 706 11.17 5.22 -1.79
N VAL A 707 11.60 4.26 -2.63
CA VAL A 707 10.82 3.80 -3.80
C VAL A 707 9.39 3.43 -3.41
N ASP A 708 9.25 2.68 -2.31
CA ASP A 708 7.98 2.24 -1.74
C ASP A 708 7.13 3.44 -1.25
N GLY A 709 7.76 4.45 -0.62
CA GLY A 709 7.07 5.68 -0.15
C GLY A 709 6.65 6.66 -1.26
N MET A 710 7.32 6.59 -2.42
CA MET A 710 7.03 7.39 -3.62
C MET A 710 6.05 6.68 -4.59
N GLN A 711 5.51 5.52 -4.21
CA GLN A 711 4.55 4.78 -5.03
C GLN A 711 3.28 5.59 -5.31
N GLY A 712 2.76 5.50 -6.53
CA GLY A 712 1.60 6.26 -7.00
C GLY A 712 1.92 7.70 -7.45
N ARG A 713 3.01 8.31 -6.98
CA ARG A 713 3.44 9.67 -7.34
C ARG A 713 4.03 9.75 -8.76
N GLU A 714 4.32 10.97 -9.21
CA GLU A 714 5.05 11.37 -10.42
C GLU A 714 5.59 12.79 -10.28
N LYS A 715 6.66 13.13 -11.02
CA LYS A 715 7.33 14.44 -11.05
C LYS A 715 7.90 14.74 -12.43
N GLU A 716 8.20 16.00 -12.73
CA GLU A 716 8.79 16.40 -14.01
C GLU A 716 10.21 15.83 -14.15
N ALA A 717 11.04 16.06 -13.12
CA ALA A 717 12.37 15.50 -12.96
C ALA A 717 12.43 14.51 -11.77
N VAL A 718 13.15 13.40 -11.93
CA VAL A 718 13.43 12.43 -10.86
C VAL A 718 14.91 12.06 -10.83
N VAL A 719 15.52 12.10 -9.64
CA VAL A 719 16.90 11.68 -9.39
C VAL A 719 16.92 10.40 -8.55
N ILE A 720 17.70 9.39 -8.94
CA ILE A 720 17.78 8.09 -8.25
C ILE A 720 19.22 7.82 -7.78
N SER A 721 19.44 7.74 -6.47
CA SER A 721 20.72 7.25 -5.88
C SER A 721 20.63 5.76 -5.57
N LEU A 722 21.54 4.98 -6.16
CA LEU A 722 21.59 3.52 -6.06
C LEU A 722 22.31 3.01 -4.80
N VAL A 723 23.20 3.83 -4.21
CA VAL A 723 23.98 3.62 -2.97
C VAL A 723 25.06 2.55 -3.05
N ARG A 724 24.81 1.46 -3.78
CA ARG A 724 25.59 0.22 -3.72
C ARG A 724 26.90 0.33 -4.51
N SER A 725 27.98 0.58 -3.78
CA SER A 725 29.37 0.51 -4.21
C SER A 725 30.19 -0.28 -3.18
N ASN A 726 30.72 -1.45 -3.55
CA ASN A 726 31.50 -2.35 -2.67
C ASN A 726 32.28 -3.44 -3.44
N ASP A 727 33.43 -3.86 -2.90
CA ASP A 727 34.30 -4.89 -3.50
C ASP A 727 33.64 -6.27 -3.63
N THR A 728 32.67 -6.58 -2.76
CA THR A 728 31.92 -7.84 -2.79
C THR A 728 30.87 -7.90 -3.91
N ARG A 729 30.66 -6.78 -4.63
CA ARG A 729 29.71 -6.62 -5.75
C ARG A 729 28.27 -7.02 -5.38
N GLU A 730 27.92 -6.80 -4.11
CA GLU A 730 26.58 -7.05 -3.60
C GLU A 730 25.69 -5.82 -3.76
N VAL A 731 24.51 -6.00 -4.35
CA VAL A 731 23.56 -4.90 -4.63
C VAL A 731 22.32 -4.87 -3.72
N GLY A 732 22.25 -5.78 -2.74
CA GLY A 732 21.12 -5.87 -1.80
C GLY A 732 19.74 -5.86 -2.47
N PHE A 733 18.90 -4.87 -2.12
CA PHE A 733 17.52 -4.72 -2.59
C PHE A 733 17.40 -4.35 -4.08
N LEU A 734 18.45 -3.84 -4.73
CA LEU A 734 18.43 -3.51 -6.16
C LEU A 734 18.16 -4.72 -7.07
N LYS A 735 18.36 -5.95 -6.57
CA LYS A 735 18.01 -7.19 -7.30
C LYS A 735 16.52 -7.27 -7.65
N GLU A 736 15.65 -6.54 -6.94
CA GLU A 736 14.21 -6.54 -7.18
C GLU A 736 13.81 -5.62 -8.36
N LYS A 737 13.74 -6.19 -9.56
CA LYS A 737 13.34 -5.48 -10.79
C LYS A 737 12.02 -4.68 -10.70
N ARG A 738 11.07 -5.12 -9.87
CA ARG A 738 9.75 -4.47 -9.66
C ARG A 738 9.91 -3.11 -8.97
N ARG A 739 10.82 -3.04 -7.99
CA ARG A 739 11.16 -1.81 -7.25
C ARG A 739 11.82 -0.80 -8.19
N LEU A 740 12.86 -1.21 -8.94
CA LEU A 740 13.51 -0.31 -9.89
C LEU A 740 12.54 0.19 -10.98
N ASN A 741 11.64 -0.67 -11.47
CA ASN A 741 10.57 -0.26 -12.40
C ASN A 741 9.66 0.82 -11.82
N VAL A 742 9.25 0.71 -10.54
CA VAL A 742 8.50 1.78 -9.87
C VAL A 742 9.32 3.07 -9.84
N ALA A 743 10.61 3.03 -9.48
CA ALA A 743 11.47 4.20 -9.36
C ALA A 743 11.66 4.95 -10.70
N MET A 744 12.14 4.27 -11.74
CA MET A 744 12.36 4.88 -13.08
C MET A 744 11.08 5.51 -13.62
N THR A 745 9.94 4.84 -13.46
CA THR A 745 8.65 5.27 -14.02
C THR A 745 7.94 6.34 -13.18
N ARG A 746 8.62 6.97 -12.21
CA ARG A 746 8.14 8.21 -11.55
C ARG A 746 8.40 9.45 -12.39
N ALA A 747 9.44 9.46 -13.21
CA ALA A 747 9.81 10.57 -14.07
C ALA A 747 8.77 10.85 -15.16
N LYS A 748 8.66 12.10 -15.59
CA LYS A 748 7.95 12.50 -16.80
C LYS A 748 8.92 12.89 -17.91
N ARG A 749 9.69 13.96 -17.71
CA ARG A 749 10.55 14.60 -18.70
C ARG A 749 12.01 14.17 -18.54
N HIS A 750 12.49 14.14 -17.30
CA HIS A 750 13.90 13.89 -16.98
C HIS A 750 14.08 12.82 -15.91
N LEU A 751 15.01 11.89 -16.15
CA LEU A 751 15.42 10.83 -15.24
C LEU A 751 16.94 10.82 -15.07
N CYS A 752 17.42 11.22 -13.89
CA CYS A 752 18.83 11.13 -13.51
C CYS A 752 19.05 9.90 -12.62
N ILE A 753 20.14 9.17 -12.87
CA ILE A 753 20.60 8.02 -12.08
C ILE A 753 22.01 8.33 -11.57
N VAL A 754 22.29 7.99 -10.32
CA VAL A 754 23.62 8.11 -9.69
C VAL A 754 23.99 6.76 -9.04
N GLY A 755 25.17 6.23 -9.35
CA GLY A 755 25.75 5.08 -8.66
C GLY A 755 26.73 4.23 -9.48
N ASP A 756 27.35 3.26 -8.83
CA ASP A 756 28.49 2.50 -9.36
C ASP A 756 28.07 1.36 -10.33
N SER A 757 28.39 1.50 -11.61
CA SER A 757 28.13 0.47 -12.63
C SER A 757 28.90 -0.84 -12.35
N SER A 758 30.07 -0.76 -11.72
CA SER A 758 30.96 -1.90 -11.46
C SER A 758 30.45 -2.82 -10.35
N THR A 759 29.75 -2.29 -9.34
CA THR A 759 28.98 -3.07 -8.36
C THR A 759 27.61 -3.46 -8.92
N VAL A 760 26.84 -2.50 -9.46
CA VAL A 760 25.42 -2.72 -9.78
C VAL A 760 25.20 -3.74 -10.91
N SER A 761 26.13 -3.84 -11.87
CA SER A 761 26.05 -4.80 -12.99
C SER A 761 26.06 -6.27 -12.55
N TYR A 762 26.67 -6.62 -11.42
CA TYR A 762 26.69 -7.98 -10.87
C TYR A 762 25.41 -8.34 -10.12
N GLY A 763 24.52 -7.36 -9.89
CA GLY A 763 23.19 -7.56 -9.31
C GLY A 763 22.26 -8.47 -10.12
N GLY A 764 22.61 -8.77 -11.38
CA GLY A 764 22.02 -9.87 -12.16
C GLY A 764 21.57 -9.48 -13.57
N LYS A 765 20.99 -10.44 -14.30
CA LYS A 765 20.62 -10.31 -15.72
C LYS A 765 19.66 -9.16 -16.06
N TYR A 766 18.98 -8.56 -15.07
CA TYR A 766 18.16 -7.36 -15.25
C TYR A 766 19.00 -6.09 -15.13
N LEU A 767 19.75 -5.92 -14.04
CA LEU A 767 20.61 -4.74 -13.82
C LEU A 767 21.74 -4.63 -14.86
N LYS A 768 22.39 -5.74 -15.24
CA LYS A 768 23.38 -5.73 -16.33
C LYS A 768 22.79 -5.28 -17.68
N LYS A 769 21.50 -5.56 -17.93
CA LYS A 769 20.79 -5.10 -19.13
C LYS A 769 20.34 -3.64 -19.04
N TRP A 770 20.25 -3.10 -17.82
CA TRP A 770 19.84 -1.72 -17.58
C TRP A 770 21.01 -0.75 -17.67
N LEU A 771 22.13 -1.08 -17.02
CA LEU A 771 23.39 -0.32 -17.17
C LEU A 771 23.83 -0.33 -18.65
N GLY A 772 23.96 -1.52 -19.26
CA GLY A 772 24.21 -1.65 -20.71
C GLY A 772 23.07 -1.18 -21.64
N TRP A 773 22.05 -0.48 -21.10
CA TRP A 773 21.15 0.37 -21.85
C TRP A 773 21.45 1.86 -21.58
N LEU A 774 21.64 2.27 -20.33
CA LEU A 774 22.14 3.61 -19.96
C LEU A 774 23.43 3.95 -20.73
N ASP A 775 24.43 3.04 -20.70
CA ASP A 775 25.74 3.15 -21.36
C ASP A 775 25.69 3.48 -22.88
N GLY A 776 24.53 3.37 -23.52
CA GLY A 776 24.34 3.70 -24.94
C GLY A 776 22.99 4.36 -25.28
N ASN A 777 22.26 4.87 -24.29
CA ASN A 777 20.96 5.56 -24.47
C ASN A 777 20.73 6.71 -23.46
N ALA A 778 21.62 6.90 -22.49
CA ALA A 778 21.64 8.03 -21.58
C ALA A 778 22.87 8.89 -21.84
N ASP A 779 22.84 10.13 -21.37
CA ASP A 779 24.02 10.96 -21.20
C ASP A 779 24.83 10.44 -19.99
N VAL A 780 26.05 9.95 -20.22
CA VAL A 780 26.87 9.28 -19.19
C VAL A 780 27.98 10.22 -18.73
N ARG A 781 28.00 10.50 -17.42
CA ARG A 781 28.98 11.37 -16.76
C ARG A 781 29.71 10.59 -15.68
N TYR A 782 30.98 10.91 -15.46
CA TYR A 782 31.83 10.24 -14.47
C TYR A 782 32.10 11.16 -13.29
N ALA A 783 31.70 10.74 -12.09
CA ALA A 783 31.65 11.60 -10.89
C ALA A 783 33.02 12.02 -10.31
N GLY A 784 34.13 11.72 -10.99
CA GLY A 784 35.50 12.10 -10.62
C GLY A 784 36.26 12.85 -11.72
N LEU A 785 35.54 13.46 -12.67
CA LEU A 785 36.10 14.22 -13.80
C LEU A 785 35.42 15.62 -13.96
N GLU A 786 35.23 16.33 -12.83
CA GLU A 786 35.05 17.79 -12.76
C GLU A 786 36.25 18.39 -11.96
#